data_AF-A0A158S252-F1
#
_entry.id   AF-A0A158S252-F1
#
_cell.length_a   1.000
_cell.length_b   1.000
_cell.length_c   1.000
_cell.angle_alpha   90.00
_cell.angle_beta   90.00
_cell.angle_gamma   90.00
#
_symmetry.space_group_name_H-M   'P 1'
#
loop_
_entity.id
_entity.type
_entity.pdbx_description
1 polymer ?
#
loop_
_entity_poly.entity_id
_entity_poly.type
_entity_poly.pdbx_seq_one_letter_code
_entity_poly.pdbx_strand_id
1 'polypeptide(L)'
;MAAVPSPDGQQIAFAALGSLWVQDLGSEVARRLPFDAECSAQMAWSPDGRTLTFVTWSEAQGSAVWTAPADGSGAARRLTRFPAYYRFPVFTPDGRHLLVLRSSLEERRQTNFEFGSLRESELVELDIDGSGLRIIAQGTFGARPHFARTAPGSVFLLDAGGLARVDIGTGKVSPVAHVTGPAYYFVEGNADVDDMRISPDGSHVAAMITNRLYVLPTPADPAREVDLTAADSPAHVLPGMGVDWFEWSGDRSLDMVSGTLFTRREATGGSELAAMRLQAALPRAVPQGSILLRGATVLTMADGDRAIEDADVLVSGDRFVKVGPSGSFGVPAGTVIRDVTGKFVAPGYIDVHDHIGSIRRNNPARELWGMRARLAYGVTTSFDPSTLSVDHLDYEGMVDAGLILAPRMRSTGTAVFSRQRIASLDDARRVLSRYSQGYRLSNLKEYRTGKREVRQWVAMAARGQHLLPTTEGALSLKLDLTQILDGYAGNEHALPAPQLGDDLIQVLVAQRTSYTTTLSITNSGSPAMDWFIAHDDPVVDDKIRRFWSPSAIRQKLTSGRDFHPLEETRFRQIARDAATLAQAGGLVGMGSHGEAPGIGYHWEMEAHALGGMTPEAVLHAATAGSAETIGRLADLGTIEPGKLADLVVLDADPRRDIRNARAIDAVMRGGFLFDGNTLRPLWPNAGEAPHAWFEGMDAEQWLPLPEPRRPDEPEH
;
A
#
# COMPACT_ATOMS: atom_id res chain seq x y z
N MET A 1 8.90 7.76 -2.43
CA MET A 1 9.39 8.40 -3.66
C MET A 1 10.88 8.69 -3.51
N ALA A 2 11.74 8.03 -4.29
CA ALA A 2 13.14 8.42 -4.39
C ALA A 2 13.24 9.66 -5.30
N ALA A 3 13.98 10.66 -4.85
CA ALA A 3 14.39 11.80 -5.67
C ALA A 3 15.91 11.87 -5.65
N VAL A 4 16.56 12.43 -6.67
CA VAL A 4 18.01 12.58 -6.69
C VAL A 4 18.37 13.93 -7.29
N PRO A 5 19.18 14.75 -6.60
CA PRO A 5 19.69 15.99 -7.16
C PRO A 5 20.64 15.70 -8.33
N SER A 6 20.65 16.58 -9.33
CA SER A 6 21.69 16.59 -10.36
C SER A 6 23.06 16.92 -9.75
N PRO A 7 24.18 16.56 -10.40
CA PRO A 7 25.52 16.83 -9.87
C PRO A 7 25.83 18.31 -9.62
N ASP A 8 25.23 19.22 -10.40
CA ASP A 8 25.31 20.67 -10.22
C ASP A 8 24.32 21.23 -9.17
N GLY A 9 23.47 20.36 -8.63
CA GLY A 9 22.47 20.67 -7.64
C GLY A 9 21.34 21.58 -8.13
N GLN A 10 21.16 21.78 -9.45
CA GLN A 10 20.15 22.68 -10.01
C GLN A 10 18.82 21.98 -10.32
N GLN A 11 18.82 20.66 -10.48
CA GLN A 11 17.64 19.88 -10.85
C GLN A 11 17.45 18.73 -9.88
N ILE A 12 16.22 18.23 -9.80
CA ILE A 12 15.86 17.02 -9.07
C ILE A 12 15.18 16.07 -10.04
N ALA A 13 15.71 14.86 -10.18
CA ALA A 13 15.00 13.75 -10.82
C ALA A 13 14.24 12.94 -9.77
N PHE A 14 13.00 12.55 -10.03
CA PHE A 14 12.20 11.74 -9.10
C PHE A 14 11.23 10.81 -9.84
N ALA A 15 10.75 9.77 -9.15
CA ALA A 15 9.87 8.76 -9.72
C ALA A 15 8.46 8.92 -9.15
N ALA A 16 7.49 9.16 -10.02
CA ALA A 16 6.10 9.36 -9.65
C ALA A 16 5.17 8.94 -10.80
N LEU A 17 3.98 8.46 -10.48
CA LEU A 17 2.98 7.95 -11.39
C LEU A 17 3.59 6.92 -12.35
N GLY A 18 4.42 6.01 -11.81
CA GLY A 18 5.15 5.00 -12.58
C GLY A 18 6.15 5.55 -13.61
N SER A 19 6.50 6.84 -13.55
CA SER A 19 7.30 7.54 -14.54
C SER A 19 8.45 8.33 -13.90
N LEU A 20 9.45 8.67 -14.70
CA LEU A 20 10.51 9.58 -14.27
C LEU A 20 10.16 11.03 -14.61
N TRP A 21 10.51 11.92 -13.69
CA TRP A 21 10.30 13.35 -13.79
C TRP A 21 11.59 14.07 -13.45
N VAL A 22 11.82 15.23 -14.07
CA VAL A 22 12.91 16.14 -13.75
C VAL A 22 12.32 17.52 -13.50
N GLN A 23 12.66 18.13 -12.37
CA GLN A 23 12.18 19.46 -11.98
C GLN A 23 13.36 20.34 -11.59
N ASP A 24 13.39 21.55 -12.13
CA ASP A 24 14.40 22.55 -11.75
C ASP A 24 14.10 23.07 -10.34
N LEU A 25 15.16 23.30 -9.54
CA LEU A 25 15.00 23.92 -8.22
C LEU A 25 14.33 25.29 -8.35
N GLY A 26 13.26 25.50 -7.57
CA GLY A 26 12.46 26.73 -7.61
C GLY A 26 11.39 26.77 -8.72
N SER A 27 11.35 25.79 -9.62
CA SER A 27 10.22 25.61 -10.55
C SER A 27 9.07 24.89 -9.86
N GLU A 28 7.83 25.18 -10.28
CA GLU A 28 6.63 24.44 -9.89
C GLU A 28 6.27 23.31 -10.86
N VAL A 29 6.94 23.23 -12.01
CA VAL A 29 6.60 22.29 -13.08
C VAL A 29 7.71 21.27 -13.25
N ALA A 30 7.38 19.98 -13.10
CA ALA A 30 8.26 18.90 -13.48
C ALA A 30 8.01 18.45 -14.94
N ARG A 31 9.09 18.12 -15.63
CA ARG A 31 9.08 17.53 -16.97
C ARG A 31 9.11 16.01 -16.87
N ARG A 32 8.12 15.34 -17.47
CA ARG A 32 8.09 13.87 -17.60
C ARG A 32 9.11 13.43 -18.65
N LEU A 33 9.88 12.37 -18.35
CA LEU A 33 10.74 11.74 -19.35
C LEU A 33 9.95 10.77 -20.23
N PRO A 34 10.22 10.70 -21.55
CA PRO A 34 9.46 9.88 -22.48
C PRO A 34 9.85 8.39 -22.37
N PHE A 35 9.22 7.69 -21.42
CA PHE A 35 9.32 6.24 -21.28
C PHE A 35 8.02 5.67 -20.68
N ASP A 36 7.24 4.95 -21.49
CA ASP A 36 5.91 4.46 -21.11
C ASP A 36 5.79 2.93 -21.03
N ALA A 37 6.82 2.21 -21.48
CA ALA A 37 6.80 0.75 -21.64
C ALA A 37 6.57 0.01 -20.32
N GLU A 38 7.26 0.43 -19.26
CA GLU A 38 7.14 -0.14 -17.92
C GLU A 38 7.24 0.98 -16.88
N CYS A 39 6.87 0.66 -15.63
CA CYS A 39 7.13 1.57 -14.53
C CYS A 39 8.63 1.78 -14.32
N SER A 40 9.04 3.03 -14.12
CA SER A 40 10.45 3.41 -13.95
C SER A 40 10.72 3.98 -12.56
N ALA A 41 11.81 3.56 -11.93
CA ALA A 41 12.20 4.01 -10.60
C ALA A 41 13.72 3.91 -10.36
N GLN A 42 14.14 4.25 -9.13
CA GLN A 42 15.53 4.18 -8.63
C GLN A 42 16.55 4.71 -9.64
N MET A 43 16.55 6.03 -9.83
CA MET A 43 17.39 6.68 -10.83
C MET A 43 18.74 7.17 -10.28
N ALA A 44 19.69 7.39 -11.18
CA ALA A 44 20.96 8.06 -10.90
C ALA A 44 21.41 8.91 -12.07
N TRP A 45 21.98 10.07 -11.75
CA TRP A 45 22.60 10.96 -12.71
C TRP A 45 24.00 10.48 -13.08
N SER A 46 24.37 10.63 -14.35
CA SER A 46 25.76 10.59 -14.76
C SER A 46 26.54 11.74 -14.11
N PRO A 47 27.86 11.60 -13.88
CA PRO A 47 28.65 12.67 -13.25
C PRO A 47 28.62 14.01 -13.99
N ASP A 48 28.38 14.00 -15.31
CA ASP A 48 28.24 15.19 -16.14
C ASP A 48 26.80 15.79 -16.15
N GLY A 49 25.85 15.15 -15.47
CA GLY A 49 24.46 15.59 -15.37
C GLY A 49 23.64 15.44 -16.65
N ARG A 50 24.16 14.83 -17.72
CA ARG A 50 23.47 14.76 -19.01
C ARG A 50 22.57 13.53 -19.17
N THR A 51 22.83 12.50 -18.39
CA THR A 51 22.20 11.19 -18.56
C THR A 51 21.61 10.73 -17.23
N LEU A 52 20.46 10.06 -17.31
CA LEU A 52 19.86 9.34 -16.20
C LEU A 52 19.89 7.84 -16.48
N THR A 53 20.29 7.06 -15.49
CA THR A 53 20.02 5.62 -15.44
C THR A 53 18.87 5.34 -14.50
N PHE A 54 18.12 4.28 -14.75
CA PHE A 54 16.98 3.87 -13.94
C PHE A 54 16.71 2.38 -14.09
N VAL A 55 15.85 1.83 -13.22
CA VAL A 55 15.39 0.45 -13.32
C VAL A 55 13.90 0.39 -13.63
N THR A 56 13.49 -0.70 -14.27
CA THR A 56 12.08 -1.05 -14.48
C THR A 56 11.72 -2.37 -13.80
N TRP A 57 10.43 -2.69 -13.75
CA TRP A 57 9.94 -4.01 -13.34
C TRP A 57 8.61 -4.37 -14.01
N SER A 58 8.51 -5.61 -14.46
CA SER A 58 7.24 -6.31 -14.66
C SER A 58 7.33 -7.73 -14.11
N GLU A 59 6.21 -8.30 -13.66
CA GLU A 59 6.19 -9.67 -13.13
C GLU A 59 6.56 -10.71 -14.22
N ALA A 60 6.22 -10.42 -15.47
CA ALA A 60 6.51 -11.30 -16.61
C ALA A 60 7.99 -11.25 -17.06
N GLN A 61 8.60 -10.06 -17.15
CA GLN A 61 9.94 -9.89 -17.72
C GLN A 61 11.04 -9.67 -16.67
N GLY A 62 10.67 -9.43 -15.41
CA GLY A 62 11.60 -9.02 -14.36
C GLY A 62 12.06 -7.58 -14.52
N SER A 63 13.22 -7.26 -13.93
CA SER A 63 13.83 -5.93 -14.00
C SER A 63 14.80 -5.80 -15.15
N ALA A 64 14.96 -4.57 -15.63
CA ALA A 64 16.05 -4.15 -16.49
C ALA A 64 16.63 -2.81 -16.05
N VAL A 65 17.91 -2.57 -16.39
CA VAL A 65 18.57 -1.27 -16.20
C VAL A 65 18.56 -0.54 -17.54
N TRP A 66 18.18 0.73 -17.49
CA TRP A 66 18.04 1.60 -18.66
C TRP A 66 18.85 2.87 -18.48
N THR A 67 19.15 3.53 -19.59
CA THR A 67 19.75 4.87 -19.65
C THR A 67 18.97 5.75 -20.62
N ALA A 68 18.82 7.04 -20.30
CA ALA A 68 18.17 8.02 -21.17
C ALA A 68 18.78 9.42 -20.97
N PRO A 69 18.77 10.30 -22.00
CA PRO A 69 19.11 11.71 -21.82
C PRO A 69 18.21 12.36 -20.77
N ALA A 70 18.82 13.08 -19.82
CA ALA A 70 18.08 13.67 -18.71
C ALA A 70 17.14 14.79 -19.16
N ASP A 71 17.44 15.44 -20.28
CA ASP A 71 16.59 16.45 -20.94
C ASP A 71 15.41 15.85 -21.73
N GLY A 72 15.33 14.52 -21.83
CA GLY A 72 14.27 13.81 -22.55
C GLY A 72 14.36 13.91 -24.07
N SER A 73 15.50 14.36 -24.62
CA SER A 73 15.69 14.57 -26.06
C SER A 73 15.82 13.29 -26.88
N GLY A 74 16.08 12.14 -26.22
CA GLY A 74 16.33 10.87 -26.88
C GLY A 74 15.64 9.68 -26.22
N ALA A 75 15.57 8.57 -26.95
CA ALA A 75 14.96 7.32 -26.49
C ALA A 75 15.81 6.65 -25.39
N ALA A 76 15.14 5.97 -24.47
CA ALA A 76 15.80 5.13 -23.49
C ALA A 76 16.45 3.91 -24.15
N ARG A 77 17.62 3.52 -23.65
CA ARG A 77 18.38 2.35 -24.10
C ARG A 77 18.57 1.37 -22.94
N ARG A 78 18.28 0.09 -23.19
CA ARG A 78 18.47 -0.99 -22.22
C ARG A 78 19.96 -1.32 -22.11
N LEU A 79 20.46 -1.48 -20.88
CA LEU A 79 21.85 -1.85 -20.58
C LEU A 79 21.99 -3.34 -20.23
N THR A 80 20.99 -3.93 -19.57
CA THR A 80 21.04 -5.34 -19.15
C THR A 80 20.43 -6.26 -20.20
N ARG A 81 21.03 -7.44 -20.38
CA ARG A 81 20.57 -8.46 -21.35
C ARG A 81 19.68 -9.54 -20.72
N PHE A 82 19.93 -9.87 -19.46
CA PHE A 82 19.22 -10.93 -18.74
C PHE A 82 18.21 -10.35 -17.76
N PRO A 83 17.08 -11.05 -17.54
CA PRO A 83 16.13 -10.65 -16.52
C PRO A 83 16.66 -11.01 -15.13
N ALA A 84 16.52 -10.09 -14.18
CA ALA A 84 16.85 -10.29 -12.77
C ALA A 84 16.05 -9.28 -11.92
N TYR A 85 16.30 -9.20 -10.63
CA TYR A 85 15.84 -8.06 -9.83
C TYR A 85 16.99 -7.05 -9.64
N TYR A 86 17.04 -6.03 -10.49
CA TYR A 86 18.05 -4.97 -10.44
C TYR A 86 17.58 -3.81 -9.55
N ARG A 87 18.49 -3.26 -8.75
CA ARG A 87 18.20 -2.19 -7.80
C ARG A 87 19.37 -1.20 -7.69
N PHE A 88 19.02 0.03 -7.37
CA PHE A 88 19.94 1.12 -7.02
C PHE A 88 21.15 1.29 -7.95
N PRO A 89 20.93 1.53 -9.27
CA PRO A 89 22.03 1.85 -10.16
C PRO A 89 22.71 3.15 -9.73
N VAL A 90 24.05 3.18 -9.68
CA VAL A 90 24.84 4.40 -9.50
C VAL A 90 26.06 4.41 -10.42
N PHE A 91 26.40 5.58 -10.97
CA PHE A 91 27.59 5.75 -11.79
C PHE A 91 28.85 5.68 -10.94
N THR A 92 29.91 5.08 -11.48
CA THR A 92 31.26 5.29 -10.94
C THR A 92 31.65 6.78 -11.09
N PRO A 93 32.50 7.34 -10.20
CA PRO A 93 32.86 8.75 -10.26
C PRO A 93 33.49 9.22 -11.59
N ASP A 94 34.12 8.30 -12.32
CA ASP A 94 34.70 8.57 -13.65
C ASP A 94 33.68 8.49 -14.80
N GLY A 95 32.44 8.08 -14.51
CA GLY A 95 31.34 7.96 -15.46
C GLY A 95 31.45 6.80 -16.45
N ARG A 96 32.43 5.90 -16.29
CA ARG A 96 32.68 4.80 -17.24
C ARG A 96 31.81 3.58 -17.03
N HIS A 97 31.48 3.30 -15.77
CA HIS A 97 30.73 2.11 -15.38
C HIS A 97 29.54 2.47 -14.50
N LEU A 98 28.64 1.50 -14.33
CA LEU A 98 27.49 1.58 -13.46
C LEU A 98 27.54 0.43 -12.45
N LEU A 99 27.44 0.74 -11.16
CA LEU A 99 27.27 -0.24 -10.10
C LEU A 99 25.78 -0.47 -9.84
N VAL A 100 25.37 -1.73 -9.70
CA VAL A 100 23.97 -2.13 -9.52
C VAL A 100 23.89 -3.31 -8.56
N LEU A 101 22.87 -3.38 -7.71
CA LEU A 101 22.54 -4.60 -6.97
C LEU A 101 21.67 -5.52 -7.82
N ARG A 102 22.06 -6.79 -7.95
CA ARG A 102 21.32 -7.83 -8.67
C ARG A 102 20.89 -8.94 -7.71
N SER A 103 19.59 -9.21 -7.65
CA SER A 103 18.99 -10.31 -6.86
C SER A 103 18.16 -11.24 -7.76
N SER A 104 17.70 -12.37 -7.21
CA SER A 104 16.86 -13.34 -7.92
C SER A 104 15.53 -12.73 -8.37
N LEU A 105 15.19 -12.94 -9.65
CA LEU A 105 13.87 -12.64 -10.19
C LEU A 105 12.80 -13.52 -9.52
N GLU A 106 13.09 -14.81 -9.35
CA GLU A 106 12.10 -15.79 -8.90
C GLU A 106 11.73 -15.56 -7.44
N GLU A 107 12.72 -15.40 -6.55
CA GLU A 107 12.45 -15.09 -5.14
C GLU A 107 11.61 -13.83 -5.00
N ARG A 108 11.86 -12.84 -5.84
CA ARG A 108 11.12 -11.59 -5.84
C ARG A 108 9.66 -11.76 -6.28
N ARG A 109 9.40 -12.56 -7.33
CA ARG A 109 8.04 -12.91 -7.80
C ARG A 109 7.27 -13.67 -6.72
N GLN A 110 7.95 -14.54 -5.98
CA GLN A 110 7.37 -15.32 -4.88
C GLN A 110 7.19 -14.53 -3.58
N THR A 111 7.76 -13.33 -3.48
CA THR A 111 7.66 -12.50 -2.28
C THR A 111 6.30 -11.78 -2.24
N ASN A 112 5.47 -12.14 -1.26
CA ASN A 112 4.18 -11.47 -1.02
C ASN A 112 4.31 -10.14 -0.26
N PHE A 113 5.30 -9.98 0.63
CA PHE A 113 5.54 -8.76 1.41
C PHE A 113 7.02 -8.38 1.39
N GLU A 114 7.31 -7.08 1.30
CA GLU A 114 8.69 -6.58 1.36
C GLU A 114 8.97 -5.74 2.60
N PHE A 115 9.90 -6.23 3.40
CA PHE A 115 10.44 -5.52 4.55
C PHE A 115 11.90 -5.14 4.30
N GLY A 116 12.32 -4.00 4.86
CA GLY A 116 13.71 -3.56 4.80
C GLY A 116 14.23 -3.30 3.38
N SER A 117 15.52 -3.03 3.28
CA SER A 117 16.24 -2.80 2.01
C SER A 117 17.20 -3.95 1.66
N LEU A 118 17.61 -4.73 2.67
CA LEU A 118 18.55 -5.84 2.59
C LEU A 118 17.95 -7.07 1.90
N ARG A 119 18.70 -7.67 0.99
CA ARG A 119 18.38 -8.96 0.34
C ARG A 119 19.66 -9.66 -0.09
N GLU A 120 19.59 -10.98 -0.26
CA GLU A 120 20.63 -11.71 -0.99
C GLU A 120 20.82 -11.10 -2.38
N SER A 121 22.06 -10.69 -2.65
CA SER A 121 22.39 -9.86 -3.80
C SER A 121 23.83 -10.04 -4.26
N GLU A 122 24.06 -9.65 -5.50
CA GLU A 122 25.37 -9.43 -6.07
C GLU A 122 25.53 -7.95 -6.35
N LEU A 123 26.65 -7.36 -5.94
CA LEU A 123 27.07 -6.06 -6.43
C LEU A 123 27.75 -6.29 -7.79
N VAL A 124 27.16 -5.75 -8.85
CA VAL A 124 27.66 -5.90 -10.22
C VAL A 124 28.08 -4.56 -10.82
N GLU A 125 29.12 -4.59 -11.63
CA GLU A 125 29.59 -3.50 -12.47
C GLU A 125 29.15 -3.76 -13.92
N LEU A 126 28.52 -2.76 -14.53
CA LEU A 126 28.05 -2.78 -15.91
C LEU A 126 28.81 -1.74 -16.73
N ASP A 127 29.20 -2.11 -17.95
CA ASP A 127 29.68 -1.13 -18.92
C ASP A 127 28.52 -0.25 -19.40
N ILE A 128 28.76 1.06 -19.52
CA ILE A 128 27.69 2.01 -19.88
C ILE A 128 27.12 1.77 -21.28
N ASP A 129 27.85 1.07 -22.15
CA ASP A 129 27.38 0.65 -23.47
C ASP A 129 26.60 -0.69 -23.45
N GLY A 130 26.54 -1.39 -22.32
CA GLY A 130 25.89 -2.70 -22.18
C GLY A 130 26.69 -3.87 -22.78
N SER A 131 27.99 -3.67 -23.03
CA SER A 131 28.87 -4.70 -23.60
C SER A 131 29.27 -5.77 -22.58
N GLY A 132 29.47 -5.40 -21.31
CA GLY A 132 29.93 -6.31 -20.25
C GLY A 132 29.27 -6.13 -18.89
N LEU A 133 29.38 -7.19 -18.07
CA LEU A 133 28.99 -7.25 -16.66
C LEU A 133 30.06 -8.01 -15.88
N ARG A 134 30.50 -7.45 -14.75
CA ARG A 134 31.42 -8.09 -13.79
C ARG A 134 30.76 -8.16 -12.41
N ILE A 135 30.80 -9.32 -11.75
CA ILE A 135 30.40 -9.43 -10.33
C ILE A 135 31.58 -8.95 -9.48
N ILE A 136 31.33 -7.99 -8.59
CA ILE A 136 32.33 -7.46 -7.65
C ILE A 136 32.28 -8.24 -6.34
N ALA A 137 31.09 -8.38 -5.76
CA ALA A 137 30.89 -9.01 -4.46
C ALA A 137 29.50 -9.67 -4.39
N GLN A 138 29.35 -10.63 -3.48
CA GLN A 138 28.08 -11.29 -3.17
C GLN A 138 27.83 -11.23 -1.67
N GLY A 139 26.56 -11.09 -1.27
CA GLY A 139 26.15 -11.07 0.12
C GLY A 139 24.74 -10.49 0.30
N THR A 140 24.36 -10.27 1.55
CA THR A 140 23.09 -9.60 1.87
C THR A 140 23.29 -8.09 1.77
N PHE A 141 22.90 -7.49 0.64
CA PHE A 141 23.09 -6.05 0.38
C PHE A 141 21.77 -5.29 0.22
N GLY A 142 21.80 -4.02 0.62
CA GLY A 142 20.66 -3.13 0.57
C GLY A 142 21.05 -1.66 0.47
N ALA A 143 20.00 -0.84 0.37
CA ALA A 143 20.08 0.60 0.15
C ALA A 143 20.94 1.02 -1.05
N ARG A 144 21.01 2.33 -1.30
CA ARG A 144 21.68 2.88 -2.48
C ARG A 144 23.21 2.86 -2.30
N PRO A 145 23.97 2.25 -3.22
CA PRO A 145 25.42 2.38 -3.20
C PRO A 145 25.84 3.85 -3.40
N HIS A 146 26.91 4.29 -2.75
CA HIS A 146 27.39 5.67 -2.80
C HIS A 146 28.91 5.74 -2.60
N PHE A 147 29.50 6.92 -2.85
CA PHE A 147 30.95 7.13 -2.87
C PHE A 147 31.38 8.21 -1.89
N ALA A 148 32.57 8.04 -1.31
CA ALA A 148 33.27 9.06 -0.54
C ALA A 148 34.63 9.36 -1.17
N ARG A 149 35.02 10.63 -1.20
CA ARG A 149 36.30 11.08 -1.78
C ARG A 149 37.51 10.54 -1.00
N THR A 150 37.31 10.18 0.27
CA THR A 150 38.33 9.60 1.15
C THR A 150 38.66 8.13 0.87
N ALA A 151 37.84 7.44 0.07
CA ALA A 151 38.05 6.04 -0.28
C ALA A 151 37.90 5.81 -1.80
N PRO A 152 38.81 6.38 -2.63
CA PRO A 152 38.77 6.18 -4.07
C PRO A 152 38.88 4.69 -4.41
N GLY A 153 38.13 4.24 -5.41
CA GLY A 153 38.07 2.82 -5.82
C GLY A 153 37.22 1.93 -4.90
N SER A 154 36.47 2.51 -3.95
CA SER A 154 35.53 1.78 -3.11
C SER A 154 34.12 2.37 -3.21
N VAL A 155 33.13 1.53 -2.94
CA VAL A 155 31.71 1.91 -2.83
C VAL A 155 31.17 1.56 -1.46
N PHE A 156 30.25 2.35 -0.95
CA PHE A 156 29.59 2.17 0.34
C PHE A 156 28.13 1.76 0.14
N LEU A 157 27.63 0.83 0.94
CA LEU A 157 26.24 0.33 0.89
C LEU A 157 25.89 -0.35 2.23
N LEU A 158 24.64 -0.73 2.43
CA LEU A 158 24.25 -1.50 3.61
C LEU A 158 24.47 -3.00 3.39
N ASP A 159 25.01 -3.66 4.42
CA ASP A 159 24.97 -5.10 4.59
C ASP A 159 24.24 -5.50 5.89
N ALA A 160 24.25 -6.79 6.24
CA ALA A 160 23.61 -7.29 7.46
C ALA A 160 24.23 -6.75 8.76
N GLY A 161 25.44 -6.18 8.72
CA GLY A 161 26.13 -5.58 9.88
C GLY A 161 26.07 -4.05 9.91
N GLY A 162 25.32 -3.40 9.02
CA GLY A 162 25.18 -1.96 8.93
C GLY A 162 25.84 -1.38 7.68
N LEU A 163 26.54 -0.25 7.81
CA LEU A 163 27.22 0.37 6.69
C LEU A 163 28.53 -0.35 6.41
N ALA A 164 28.69 -0.80 5.16
CA ALA A 164 29.86 -1.50 4.67
C ALA A 164 30.53 -0.75 3.51
N ARG A 165 31.84 -0.99 3.36
CA ARG A 165 32.67 -0.56 2.24
C ARG A 165 33.06 -1.78 1.42
N VAL A 166 32.88 -1.71 0.11
CA VAL A 166 33.33 -2.73 -0.85
C VAL A 166 34.43 -2.15 -1.71
N ASP A 167 35.58 -2.81 -1.75
CA ASP A 167 36.66 -2.50 -2.68
C ASP A 167 36.30 -3.03 -4.09
N ILE A 168 36.22 -2.15 -5.08
CA ILE A 168 35.70 -2.48 -6.42
C ILE A 168 36.67 -3.39 -7.21
N GLY A 169 37.97 -3.33 -6.90
CA GLY A 169 38.99 -4.13 -7.56
C GLY A 169 39.02 -5.57 -7.05
N THR A 170 38.93 -5.74 -5.74
CA THR A 170 39.13 -7.03 -5.05
C THR A 170 37.83 -7.70 -4.60
N GLY A 171 36.72 -6.97 -4.52
CA GLY A 171 35.46 -7.46 -3.96
C GLY A 171 35.44 -7.54 -2.44
N LYS A 172 36.50 -7.10 -1.76
CA LYS A 172 36.59 -7.18 -0.30
C LYS A 172 35.57 -6.26 0.36
N VAL A 173 34.70 -6.85 1.19
CA VAL A 173 33.75 -6.13 2.05
C VAL A 173 34.41 -5.84 3.41
N SER A 174 34.20 -4.65 3.95
CA SER A 174 34.72 -4.24 5.27
C SER A 174 33.70 -3.35 6.00
N PRO A 175 33.49 -3.54 7.31
CA PRO A 175 32.53 -2.74 8.07
C PRO A 175 33.01 -1.28 8.18
N VAL A 176 32.04 -0.36 8.26
CA VAL A 176 32.27 1.08 8.43
C VAL A 176 31.56 1.60 9.68
N ALA A 177 30.29 1.24 9.86
CA ALA A 177 29.52 1.66 11.02
C ALA A 177 28.35 0.72 11.28
N HIS A 178 28.15 0.32 12.53
CA HIS A 178 26.93 -0.36 13.00
C HIS A 178 26.15 0.60 13.90
N VAL A 179 24.96 0.99 13.47
CA VAL A 179 24.10 1.94 14.18
C VAL A 179 22.76 1.28 14.43
N THR A 180 22.28 1.35 15.67
CA THR A 180 21.01 0.78 16.08
C THR A 180 20.14 1.84 16.76
N GLY A 181 18.83 1.61 16.80
CA GLY A 181 17.89 2.52 17.45
C GLY A 181 16.69 1.78 18.01
N PRO A 182 15.62 2.51 18.41
CA PRO A 182 14.50 1.90 19.12
C PRO A 182 13.80 0.83 18.25
N ALA A 183 13.71 -0.39 18.79
CA ALA A 183 13.09 -1.52 18.11
C ALA A 183 11.55 -1.42 18.02
N TYR A 184 10.94 -2.40 17.35
CA TYR A 184 9.48 -2.54 17.27
C TYR A 184 8.87 -2.84 18.64
N TYR A 185 7.57 -2.57 18.80
CA TYR A 185 6.86 -2.78 20.07
C TYR A 185 6.75 -4.25 20.52
N PHE A 186 7.08 -5.21 19.65
CA PHE A 186 7.17 -6.64 19.97
C PHE A 186 8.60 -7.15 20.15
N VAL A 187 9.62 -6.29 19.98
CA VAL A 187 11.04 -6.63 20.15
C VAL A 187 11.59 -5.80 21.30
N GLU A 188 12.12 -6.47 22.34
CA GLU A 188 12.88 -5.78 23.38
C GLU A 188 14.27 -5.39 22.86
N GLY A 189 14.74 -4.19 23.23
CA GLY A 189 16.06 -3.69 22.86
C GLY A 189 16.09 -2.80 21.62
N ASN A 190 17.21 -2.85 20.90
CA ASN A 190 17.44 -2.04 19.70
C ASN A 190 17.28 -2.85 18.42
N ALA A 191 16.98 -2.16 17.33
CA ALA A 191 16.96 -2.70 15.98
C ALA A 191 17.91 -1.93 15.08
N ASP A 192 18.39 -2.58 14.02
CA ASP A 192 19.18 -1.92 12.98
C ASP A 192 18.39 -0.78 12.33
N VAL A 193 19.13 0.24 11.91
CA VAL A 193 18.57 1.39 11.18
C VAL A 193 18.11 0.99 9.77
N ASP A 194 17.13 1.70 9.24
CA ASP A 194 16.50 1.41 7.93
C ASP A 194 17.41 1.77 6.73
N ASP A 195 18.25 2.82 6.87
CA ASP A 195 19.23 3.24 5.86
C ASP A 195 20.41 4.03 6.46
N MET A 196 21.59 3.99 5.81
CA MET A 196 22.80 4.75 6.19
C MET A 196 23.58 5.27 4.97
N ARG A 197 24.11 6.49 5.08
CA ARG A 197 25.05 7.08 4.09
C ARG A 197 26.22 7.78 4.78
N ILE A 198 27.44 7.54 4.30
CA ILE A 198 28.61 8.31 4.71
C ILE A 198 28.69 9.62 3.91
N SER A 199 29.14 10.70 4.55
CA SER A 199 29.36 11.99 3.90
C SER A 199 30.49 11.88 2.85
N PRO A 200 30.48 12.74 1.80
CA PRO A 200 31.49 12.69 0.76
C PRO A 200 32.94 12.89 1.25
N ASP A 201 33.14 13.61 2.35
CA ASP A 201 34.43 13.78 3.02
C ASP A 201 34.75 12.68 4.05
N GLY A 202 33.86 11.70 4.23
CA GLY A 202 34.01 10.57 5.14
C GLY A 202 33.86 10.89 6.63
N SER A 203 33.59 12.14 7.00
CA SER A 203 33.64 12.58 8.40
C SER A 203 32.37 12.29 9.21
N HIS A 204 31.23 12.12 8.53
CA HIS A 204 29.94 11.88 9.18
C HIS A 204 29.20 10.71 8.52
N VAL A 205 28.30 10.11 9.29
CA VAL A 205 27.29 9.16 8.82
C VAL A 205 25.92 9.77 9.08
N ALA A 206 25.02 9.64 8.11
CA ALA A 206 23.60 9.89 8.27
C ALA A 206 22.87 8.54 8.35
N ALA A 207 22.05 8.34 9.38
CA ALA A 207 21.34 7.09 9.66
C ALA A 207 19.84 7.35 9.86
N MET A 208 19.00 6.60 9.14
CA MET A 208 17.55 6.75 9.19
C MET A 208 16.91 5.57 9.92
N ILE A 209 16.05 5.84 10.90
CA ILE A 209 15.19 4.82 11.52
C ILE A 209 13.82 5.40 11.84
N THR A 210 12.75 4.70 11.45
CA THR A 210 11.34 5.15 11.66
C THR A 210 11.10 6.56 11.12
N ASN A 211 11.52 6.80 9.87
CA ASN A 211 11.46 8.11 9.23
C ASN A 211 12.18 9.24 9.99
N ARG A 212 13.00 8.99 11.03
CA ARG A 212 13.83 10.01 11.67
C ARG A 212 15.25 9.90 11.14
N LEU A 213 15.86 11.03 10.80
CA LEU A 213 17.23 11.10 10.34
C LEU A 213 18.13 11.56 11.48
N TYR A 214 19.18 10.79 11.74
CA TYR A 214 20.23 11.06 12.69
C TYR A 214 21.52 11.33 11.93
N VAL A 215 22.36 12.22 12.46
CA VAL A 215 23.71 12.45 11.94
C VAL A 215 24.68 12.26 13.09
N LEU A 216 25.77 11.55 12.83
CA LEU A 216 26.81 11.24 13.80
C LEU A 216 28.19 11.33 13.13
N PRO A 217 29.26 11.59 13.89
CA PRO A 217 30.63 11.41 13.38
C PRO A 217 30.82 9.95 12.93
N THR A 218 31.62 9.74 11.88
CA THR A 218 32.00 8.39 11.47
C THR A 218 32.72 7.68 12.63
N PRO A 219 32.27 6.47 13.05
CA PRO A 219 32.89 5.76 14.15
C PRO A 219 34.38 5.46 13.88
N ALA A 220 35.22 5.69 14.88
CA ALA A 220 36.64 5.36 14.79
C ALA A 220 36.89 3.84 14.80
N ASP A 221 36.04 3.09 15.50
CA ASP A 221 36.03 1.63 15.51
C ASP A 221 34.73 1.12 14.85
N PRO A 222 34.80 0.60 13.61
CA PRO A 222 33.64 0.06 12.90
C PRO A 222 32.95 -1.12 13.60
N ALA A 223 33.64 -1.80 14.53
CA ALA A 223 33.06 -2.93 15.26
C ALA A 223 32.23 -2.50 16.48
N ARG A 224 32.31 -1.23 16.88
CA ARG A 224 31.55 -0.70 18.01
C ARG A 224 30.17 -0.24 17.56
N GLU A 225 29.14 -0.85 18.13
CA GLU A 225 27.75 -0.41 17.98
C GLU A 225 27.56 1.03 18.49
N VAL A 226 26.85 1.84 17.72
CA VAL A 226 26.34 3.14 18.15
C VAL A 226 24.83 3.05 18.37
N ASP A 227 24.42 3.01 19.64
CA ASP A 227 23.03 3.03 20.06
C ASP A 227 22.49 4.48 20.04
N LEU A 228 21.49 4.74 19.19
CA LEU A 228 20.80 6.04 19.08
C LEU A 228 19.93 6.38 20.30
N THR A 229 19.62 5.40 21.15
CA THR A 229 18.82 5.57 22.36
C THR A 229 19.65 5.86 23.61
N ALA A 230 20.97 5.60 23.54
CA ALA A 230 21.90 5.82 24.63
C ALA A 230 22.02 7.32 24.97
N ALA A 231 22.16 7.63 26.26
CA ALA A 231 22.25 9.01 26.74
C ALA A 231 23.52 9.73 26.28
N ASP A 232 24.58 8.98 26.01
CA ASP A 232 25.89 9.44 25.51
C ASP A 232 26.05 9.23 24.00
N SER A 233 24.96 8.93 23.28
CA SER A 233 25.01 8.77 21.83
C SER A 233 25.58 10.03 21.17
N PRO A 234 26.59 9.91 20.28
CA PRO A 234 27.16 11.06 19.58
C PRO A 234 26.25 11.57 18.45
N ALA A 235 25.13 10.89 18.21
CA ALA A 235 24.19 11.23 17.15
C ALA A 235 23.23 12.34 17.59
N HIS A 236 22.95 13.28 16.70
CA HIS A 236 21.86 14.23 16.86
C HIS A 236 20.76 13.96 15.84
N VAL A 237 19.51 14.08 16.28
CA VAL A 237 18.34 13.98 15.41
C VAL A 237 18.18 15.26 14.61
N LEU A 238 18.00 15.16 13.30
CA LEU A 238 17.62 16.31 12.49
C LEU A 238 16.16 16.67 12.77
N PRO A 239 15.86 17.93 13.14
CA PRO A 239 14.50 18.33 13.45
C PRO A 239 13.65 18.36 12.18
N GLY A 240 12.34 18.14 12.28
CA GLY A 240 11.42 18.22 11.14
C GLY A 240 10.32 17.16 11.22
N MET A 241 9.65 16.96 10.09
CA MET A 241 8.54 16.00 9.97
C MET A 241 8.98 14.54 9.80
N GLY A 242 10.29 14.30 9.73
CA GLY A 242 10.87 13.02 9.32
C GLY A 242 11.02 12.92 7.80
N VAL A 243 11.59 11.83 7.32
CA VAL A 243 12.09 11.62 5.96
C VAL A 243 11.77 10.22 5.46
N ASP A 244 11.49 10.09 4.16
CA ASP A 244 11.33 8.79 3.48
C ASP A 244 12.58 8.40 2.68
N TRP A 245 13.30 9.41 2.22
CA TRP A 245 14.51 9.27 1.42
C TRP A 245 15.46 10.44 1.66
N PHE A 246 16.77 10.19 1.71
CA PHE A 246 17.79 11.22 1.88
C PHE A 246 19.07 10.92 1.10
N GLU A 247 19.87 11.96 0.85
CA GLU A 247 21.21 11.89 0.25
C GLU A 247 22.08 13.05 0.71
N TRP A 248 23.39 12.84 0.76
CA TRP A 248 24.33 13.92 1.02
C TRP A 248 24.41 14.88 -0.17
N SER A 249 24.24 16.16 0.11
CA SER A 249 24.40 17.26 -0.84
C SER A 249 25.65 18.04 -0.45
N GLY A 250 26.82 17.59 -0.92
CA GLY A 250 28.11 18.07 -0.41
C GLY A 250 28.46 17.55 0.99
N ASP A 251 29.43 18.18 1.64
CA ASP A 251 30.06 17.62 2.85
C ASP A 251 29.26 17.86 4.14
N ARG A 252 28.34 18.83 4.12
CA ARG A 252 27.65 19.34 5.33
C ARG A 252 26.16 19.57 5.16
N SER A 253 25.57 19.15 4.05
CA SER A 253 24.14 19.26 3.83
C SER A 253 23.53 17.95 3.37
N LEU A 254 22.25 17.78 3.68
CA LEU A 254 21.44 16.64 3.33
C LEU A 254 20.23 17.11 2.54
N ASP A 255 20.01 16.45 1.41
CA ASP A 255 18.78 16.51 0.63
C ASP A 255 17.84 15.43 1.16
N MET A 256 16.58 15.78 1.40
CA MET A 256 15.58 14.93 2.04
C MET A 256 14.25 15.05 1.32
N VAL A 257 13.52 13.94 1.23
CA VAL A 257 12.16 13.88 0.71
C VAL A 257 11.21 13.26 1.72
N SER A 258 10.08 13.92 1.92
CA SER A 258 8.97 13.46 2.77
C SER A 258 7.68 13.56 1.95
N GLY A 259 7.26 12.44 1.36
CA GLY A 259 6.20 12.41 0.35
C GLY A 259 6.57 13.22 -0.90
N THR A 260 5.91 14.38 -1.05
CA THR A 260 6.12 15.31 -2.16
C THR A 260 6.96 16.53 -1.79
N LEU A 261 7.39 16.66 -0.53
CA LEU A 261 8.19 17.78 -0.08
C LEU A 261 9.68 17.43 -0.15
N PHE A 262 10.43 18.19 -0.95
CA PHE A 262 11.88 18.18 -0.94
C PHE A 262 12.39 19.29 -0.01
N THR A 263 13.40 18.97 0.80
CA THR A 263 14.12 19.94 1.63
C THR A 263 15.62 19.68 1.58
N ARG A 264 16.41 20.76 1.58
CA ARG A 264 17.87 20.74 1.77
C ARG A 264 18.18 21.39 3.11
N ARG A 265 18.96 20.73 3.96
CA ARG A 265 19.28 21.22 5.31
C ARG A 265 20.73 20.97 5.67
N GLU A 266 21.26 21.78 6.58
CA GLU A 266 22.59 21.52 7.16
C GLU A 266 22.55 20.28 8.07
N ALA A 267 23.52 19.38 7.88
CA ALA A 267 23.58 18.09 8.55
C ALA A 267 23.93 18.19 10.04
N THR A 268 24.57 19.27 10.49
CA THR A 268 24.98 19.50 11.88
C THR A 268 23.95 20.30 12.70
N GLY A 269 22.66 20.22 12.32
CA GLY A 269 21.57 20.85 13.06
C GLY A 269 21.26 22.30 12.68
N GLY A 270 21.76 22.76 11.52
CA GLY A 270 21.55 24.12 11.04
C GLY A 270 20.23 24.35 10.31
N SER A 271 20.13 25.51 9.64
CA SER A 271 18.91 26.00 8.99
C SER A 271 18.49 25.16 7.77
N GLU A 272 17.21 25.25 7.43
CA GLU A 272 16.76 24.85 6.10
C GLU A 272 17.37 25.78 5.06
N LEU A 273 17.97 25.20 4.02
CA LEU A 273 18.68 25.91 2.95
C LEU A 273 17.80 26.05 1.70
N ALA A 274 16.95 25.06 1.44
CA ALA A 274 15.96 25.10 0.36
C ALA A 274 14.79 24.19 0.70
N ALA A 275 13.61 24.53 0.18
CA ALA A 275 12.44 23.67 0.19
C ALA A 275 11.61 23.90 -1.07
N MET A 276 11.07 22.81 -1.63
CA MET A 276 10.14 22.88 -2.75
C MET A 276 9.24 21.66 -2.78
N ARG A 277 8.12 21.77 -3.50
CA ARG A 277 7.24 20.64 -3.75
C ARG A 277 7.61 19.99 -5.08
N LEU A 278 7.82 18.68 -5.05
CA LEU A 278 7.94 17.85 -6.25
C LEU A 278 6.54 17.66 -6.83
N GLN A 279 6.35 18.07 -8.08
CA GLN A 279 5.03 18.11 -8.72
C GLN A 279 5.01 17.22 -9.96
N ALA A 280 4.47 16.02 -9.83
CA ALA A 280 4.07 15.18 -10.96
C ALA A 280 2.55 15.14 -11.06
N ALA A 281 2.03 15.27 -12.28
CA ALA A 281 0.60 15.24 -12.53
C ALA A 281 0.29 14.51 -13.83
N LEU A 282 -0.73 13.65 -13.77
CA LEU A 282 -1.39 13.08 -14.94
C LEU A 282 -2.90 13.36 -14.83
N PRO A 283 -3.62 13.46 -15.95
CA PRO A 283 -5.07 13.53 -15.92
C PRO A 283 -5.66 12.30 -15.22
N ARG A 284 -6.71 12.50 -14.42
CA ARG A 284 -7.49 11.38 -13.88
C ARG A 284 -8.21 10.66 -15.01
N ALA A 285 -8.30 9.34 -14.92
CA ALA A 285 -9.11 8.56 -15.83
C ALA A 285 -10.59 8.75 -15.48
N VAL A 286 -11.34 9.36 -16.39
CA VAL A 286 -12.80 9.53 -16.31
C VAL A 286 -13.39 9.01 -17.62
N PRO A 287 -14.37 8.09 -17.57
CA PRO A 287 -14.97 7.55 -18.78
C PRO A 287 -15.78 8.65 -19.49
N GLN A 288 -15.89 8.56 -20.81
CA GLN A 288 -16.66 9.53 -21.59
C GLN A 288 -18.08 9.01 -21.86
N GLY A 289 -19.06 9.91 -21.81
CA GLY A 289 -20.47 9.60 -22.06
C GLY A 289 -21.25 9.17 -20.82
N SER A 290 -22.42 8.57 -21.05
CA SER A 290 -23.35 8.13 -20.02
C SER A 290 -23.84 6.71 -20.25
N ILE A 291 -24.14 6.00 -19.17
CA ILE A 291 -24.73 4.66 -19.16
C ILE A 291 -25.93 4.62 -18.20
N LEU A 292 -27.01 3.98 -18.63
CA LEU A 292 -28.20 3.67 -17.84
C LEU A 292 -28.22 2.17 -17.53
N LEU A 293 -28.18 1.80 -16.25
CA LEU A 293 -28.50 0.46 -15.79
C LEU A 293 -30.02 0.42 -15.54
N ARG A 294 -30.76 -0.36 -16.33
CA ARG A 294 -32.22 -0.35 -16.34
C ARG A 294 -32.84 -1.54 -15.63
N GLY A 295 -33.84 -1.30 -14.77
CA GLY A 295 -34.77 -2.31 -14.23
C GLY A 295 -34.25 -3.14 -13.05
N ALA A 296 -33.21 -2.71 -12.34
CA ALA A 296 -32.67 -3.46 -11.19
C ALA A 296 -33.48 -3.23 -9.90
N THR A 297 -33.31 -4.11 -8.92
CA THR A 297 -33.56 -3.73 -7.51
C THR A 297 -32.32 -3.03 -6.96
N VAL A 298 -32.41 -1.72 -6.69
CA VAL A 298 -31.28 -0.90 -6.24
C VAL A 298 -31.30 -0.79 -4.71
N LEU A 299 -30.28 -1.36 -4.07
CA LEU A 299 -30.00 -1.25 -2.64
C LEU A 299 -29.17 0.02 -2.44
N THR A 300 -29.78 1.14 -2.06
CA THR A 300 -29.08 2.44 -2.10
C THR A 300 -28.06 2.62 -0.97
N MET A 301 -28.27 1.94 0.16
CA MET A 301 -27.57 2.13 1.44
C MET A 301 -27.64 3.58 1.98
N ALA A 302 -28.60 4.36 1.46
CA ALA A 302 -28.91 5.72 1.89
C ALA A 302 -30.29 5.76 2.54
N ASP A 303 -30.57 6.84 3.28
CA ASP A 303 -31.89 7.12 3.87
C ASP A 303 -32.49 5.94 4.66
N GLY A 304 -31.68 5.31 5.52
CA GLY A 304 -32.08 4.11 6.27
C GLY A 304 -32.08 2.85 5.40
N ASP A 305 -31.03 2.68 4.59
CA ASP A 305 -30.79 1.50 3.74
C ASP A 305 -31.91 1.19 2.74
N ARG A 306 -32.52 2.24 2.19
CA ARG A 306 -33.64 2.12 1.26
C ARG A 306 -33.30 1.27 0.05
N ALA A 307 -34.17 0.33 -0.28
CA ALA A 307 -34.19 -0.37 -1.57
C ALA A 307 -35.25 0.22 -2.50
N ILE A 308 -34.96 0.28 -3.80
CA ILE A 308 -35.90 0.70 -4.84
C ILE A 308 -36.06 -0.46 -5.82
N GLU A 309 -37.26 -1.03 -5.88
CA GLU A 309 -37.60 -2.08 -6.84
C GLU A 309 -37.85 -1.47 -8.23
N ASP A 310 -37.57 -2.24 -9.29
CA ASP A 310 -37.68 -1.84 -10.70
C ASP A 310 -37.16 -0.41 -10.94
N ALA A 311 -35.86 -0.22 -10.74
CA ALA A 311 -35.20 1.07 -10.72
C ALA A 311 -34.14 1.21 -11.81
N ASP A 312 -33.97 2.45 -12.25
CA ASP A 312 -32.95 2.88 -13.19
C ASP A 312 -31.83 3.63 -12.46
N VAL A 313 -30.57 3.34 -12.81
CA VAL A 313 -29.37 4.06 -12.35
C VAL A 313 -28.68 4.70 -13.54
N LEU A 314 -28.68 6.03 -13.60
CA LEU A 314 -27.98 6.80 -14.62
C LEU A 314 -26.61 7.26 -14.10
N VAL A 315 -25.56 6.86 -14.82
CA VAL A 315 -24.17 7.26 -14.59
C VAL A 315 -23.70 8.11 -15.76
N SER A 316 -22.97 9.19 -15.47
CA SER A 316 -22.29 10.00 -16.49
C SER A 316 -20.90 10.32 -16.02
N GLY A 317 -19.90 10.03 -16.86
CA GLY A 317 -18.51 10.04 -16.41
C GLY A 317 -18.33 9.12 -15.20
N ASP A 318 -17.77 9.66 -14.13
CA ASP A 318 -17.46 8.94 -12.89
C ASP A 318 -18.50 9.14 -11.78
N ARG A 319 -19.72 9.64 -12.08
CA ARG A 319 -20.71 10.03 -11.07
C ARG A 319 -22.11 9.46 -11.33
N PHE A 320 -22.82 9.15 -10.25
CA PHE A 320 -24.27 8.93 -10.30
C PHE A 320 -24.99 10.24 -10.59
N VAL A 321 -25.86 10.25 -11.61
CA VAL A 321 -26.63 11.44 -12.01
C VAL A 321 -28.04 11.38 -11.44
N LYS A 322 -28.71 10.23 -11.60
CA LYS A 322 -30.08 9.98 -11.13
C LYS A 322 -30.27 8.50 -10.82
N VAL A 323 -31.04 8.23 -9.78
CA VAL A 323 -31.49 6.91 -9.35
C VAL A 323 -32.96 7.04 -8.95
N GLY A 324 -33.80 6.11 -9.40
CA GLY A 324 -35.23 6.12 -9.09
C GLY A 324 -35.99 5.03 -9.85
N PRO A 325 -37.33 4.92 -9.67
CA PRO A 325 -38.14 3.96 -10.39
C PRO A 325 -37.91 4.03 -11.91
N SER A 326 -38.00 2.89 -12.57
CA SER A 326 -37.75 2.74 -14.01
C SER A 326 -38.62 3.71 -14.80
N GLY A 327 -38.00 4.48 -15.70
CA GLY A 327 -38.68 5.51 -16.49
C GLY A 327 -39.13 6.78 -15.74
N SER A 328 -38.78 6.95 -14.45
CA SER A 328 -39.22 8.12 -13.65
C SER A 328 -38.46 9.43 -13.96
N PHE A 329 -37.37 9.38 -14.72
CA PHE A 329 -36.58 10.55 -15.10
C PHE A 329 -36.15 10.51 -16.56
N GLY A 330 -35.89 11.69 -17.14
CA GLY A 330 -35.40 11.80 -18.51
C GLY A 330 -33.96 11.30 -18.64
N VAL A 331 -33.69 10.53 -19.70
CA VAL A 331 -32.38 9.98 -20.02
C VAL A 331 -31.78 10.76 -21.20
N PRO A 332 -30.55 11.31 -21.11
CA PRO A 332 -29.92 12.03 -22.21
C PRO A 332 -29.82 11.19 -23.48
N ALA A 333 -30.00 11.82 -24.65
CA ALA A 333 -29.82 11.15 -25.94
C ALA A 333 -28.38 10.63 -26.09
N GLY A 334 -28.22 9.44 -26.66
CA GLY A 334 -26.91 8.78 -26.81
C GLY A 334 -26.41 8.03 -25.57
N THR A 335 -27.19 8.01 -24.48
CA THR A 335 -26.89 7.17 -23.30
C THR A 335 -26.92 5.70 -23.68
N VAL A 336 -25.87 4.95 -23.32
CA VAL A 336 -25.81 3.50 -23.46
C VAL A 336 -26.78 2.88 -22.46
N ILE A 337 -27.66 1.97 -22.89
CA ILE A 337 -28.58 1.28 -21.99
C ILE A 337 -28.09 -0.15 -21.78
N ARG A 338 -27.86 -0.54 -20.53
CA ARG A 338 -27.65 -1.93 -20.12
C ARG A 338 -28.87 -2.38 -19.34
N ASP A 339 -29.59 -3.35 -19.89
CA ASP A 339 -30.68 -4.01 -19.20
C ASP A 339 -30.10 -4.90 -18.08
N VAL A 340 -30.54 -4.65 -16.86
CA VAL A 340 -30.20 -5.40 -15.64
C VAL A 340 -31.47 -5.85 -14.91
N THR A 341 -32.57 -6.01 -15.65
CA THR A 341 -33.84 -6.49 -15.11
C THR A 341 -33.68 -7.81 -14.37
N GLY A 342 -34.25 -7.89 -13.18
CA GLY A 342 -34.14 -9.06 -12.30
C GLY A 342 -32.83 -9.18 -11.52
N LYS A 343 -31.87 -8.27 -11.74
CA LYS A 343 -30.61 -8.20 -10.98
C LYS A 343 -30.74 -7.21 -9.82
N PHE A 344 -29.75 -7.26 -8.92
CA PHE A 344 -29.62 -6.35 -7.79
C PHE A 344 -28.43 -5.43 -7.99
N VAL A 345 -28.53 -4.17 -7.56
CA VAL A 345 -27.43 -3.21 -7.63
C VAL A 345 -27.19 -2.63 -6.24
N ALA A 346 -25.95 -2.69 -5.77
CA ALA A 346 -25.52 -2.15 -4.48
C ALA A 346 -24.27 -1.27 -4.67
N PRO A 347 -23.94 -0.36 -3.72
CA PRO A 347 -22.70 0.38 -3.76
C PRO A 347 -21.52 -0.58 -3.78
N GLY A 348 -20.43 -0.16 -4.41
CA GLY A 348 -19.21 -0.96 -4.44
C GLY A 348 -18.66 -1.11 -3.02
N TYR A 349 -18.12 -2.30 -2.71
CA TYR A 349 -17.68 -2.59 -1.35
C TYR A 349 -16.41 -1.81 -0.99
N ILE A 350 -16.25 -1.50 0.29
CA ILE A 350 -15.13 -0.74 0.84
C ILE A 350 -14.49 -1.55 1.97
N ASP A 351 -13.30 -2.07 1.71
CA ASP A 351 -12.48 -2.73 2.72
C ASP A 351 -11.69 -1.67 3.51
N VAL A 352 -12.06 -1.47 4.78
CA VAL A 352 -11.45 -0.44 5.65
C VAL A 352 -10.21 -0.93 6.40
N HIS A 353 -9.79 -2.17 6.18
CA HIS A 353 -8.57 -2.69 6.76
C HIS A 353 -7.95 -3.70 5.80
N ASP A 354 -7.25 -3.22 4.77
CA ASP A 354 -6.70 -4.07 3.72
C ASP A 354 -5.18 -3.85 3.60
N HIS A 355 -4.37 -4.69 4.25
CA HIS A 355 -2.91 -4.60 4.10
C HIS A 355 -2.50 -5.12 2.73
N ILE A 356 -2.13 -4.20 1.84
CA ILE A 356 -1.85 -4.55 0.45
C ILE A 356 -0.37 -4.90 0.30
N GLY A 357 -0.01 -6.12 0.69
CA GLY A 357 1.38 -6.60 0.66
C GLY A 357 2.05 -6.61 -0.72
N SER A 358 1.25 -6.67 -1.79
CA SER A 358 1.74 -6.72 -3.16
C SER A 358 2.37 -5.40 -3.65
N ILE A 359 2.26 -4.31 -2.89
CA ILE A 359 2.93 -3.04 -3.19
C ILE A 359 4.43 -3.26 -3.22
N ARG A 360 5.03 -2.96 -4.38
CA ARG A 360 6.45 -3.19 -4.62
C ARG A 360 7.25 -1.99 -4.12
N ARG A 361 8.16 -2.22 -3.17
CA ARG A 361 8.98 -1.15 -2.57
C ARG A 361 10.06 -0.68 -3.56
N ASN A 362 10.15 0.63 -3.78
CA ASN A 362 11.10 1.30 -4.69
C ASN A 362 11.07 0.88 -6.17
N ASN A 363 10.34 -0.16 -6.57
CA ASN A 363 10.28 -0.63 -7.96
C ASN A 363 8.83 -0.97 -8.34
N PRO A 364 8.00 0.05 -8.64
CA PRO A 364 6.58 -0.12 -8.86
C PRO A 364 6.29 -1.00 -10.09
N ALA A 365 5.12 -1.61 -10.08
CA ALA A 365 4.65 -2.54 -11.12
C ALA A 365 3.20 -2.23 -11.47
N ARG A 366 2.79 -2.39 -12.74
CA ARG A 366 1.38 -2.20 -13.13
C ARG A 366 0.51 -3.44 -12.94
N GLU A 367 1.14 -4.60 -12.87
CA GLU A 367 0.44 -5.89 -12.83
C GLU A 367 0.50 -6.50 -11.42
N LEU A 368 -0.52 -6.21 -10.62
CA LEU A 368 -0.67 -6.77 -9.27
C LEU A 368 -1.92 -7.66 -9.21
N TRP A 369 -1.70 -8.97 -9.16
CA TRP A 369 -2.77 -9.98 -9.15
C TRP A 369 -3.79 -9.74 -8.04
N GLY A 370 -3.31 -9.44 -6.82
CA GLY A 370 -4.17 -9.22 -5.65
C GLY A 370 -5.05 -7.98 -5.77
N MET A 371 -4.65 -6.97 -6.55
CA MET A 371 -5.49 -5.80 -6.82
C MET A 371 -6.67 -6.16 -7.73
N ARG A 372 -6.40 -6.96 -8.78
CA ARG A 372 -7.44 -7.45 -9.68
C ARG A 372 -8.41 -8.37 -8.94
N ALA A 373 -7.91 -9.25 -8.08
CA ALA A 373 -8.74 -10.11 -7.24
C ALA A 373 -9.76 -9.29 -6.42
N ARG A 374 -9.31 -8.26 -5.69
CA ARG A 374 -10.19 -7.37 -4.91
C ARG A 374 -11.32 -6.79 -5.76
N LEU A 375 -10.98 -6.20 -6.90
CA LEU A 375 -11.96 -5.58 -7.80
C LEU A 375 -12.95 -6.60 -8.36
N ALA A 376 -12.47 -7.78 -8.77
CA ALA A 376 -13.34 -8.85 -9.28
C ALA A 376 -14.35 -9.33 -8.23
N TYR A 377 -13.97 -9.33 -6.95
CA TYR A 377 -14.86 -9.62 -5.82
C TYR A 377 -15.67 -8.40 -5.35
N GLY A 378 -15.76 -7.33 -6.15
CA GLY A 378 -16.66 -6.19 -5.89
C GLY A 378 -16.11 -5.15 -4.90
N VAL A 379 -14.90 -5.33 -4.38
CA VAL A 379 -14.21 -4.31 -3.59
C VAL A 379 -13.76 -3.20 -4.54
N THR A 380 -14.43 -2.06 -4.47
CA THR A 380 -14.15 -0.90 -5.34
C THR A 380 -13.26 0.13 -4.66
N THR A 381 -13.12 0.06 -3.34
CA THR A 381 -12.16 0.84 -2.55
C THR A 381 -11.48 -0.07 -1.52
N SER A 382 -10.15 -0.04 -1.52
CA SER A 382 -9.30 -0.67 -0.50
C SER A 382 -8.60 0.42 0.29
N PHE A 383 -8.75 0.38 1.62
CA PHE A 383 -8.04 1.27 2.53
C PHE A 383 -6.98 0.49 3.31
N ASP A 384 -5.71 0.84 3.10
CA ASP A 384 -4.60 0.28 3.86
C ASP A 384 -4.30 1.16 5.08
N PRO A 385 -4.65 0.71 6.30
CA PRO A 385 -4.49 1.51 7.50
C PRO A 385 -3.03 1.57 7.96
N SER A 386 -2.09 0.83 7.39
CA SER A 386 -0.67 0.93 7.76
C SER A 386 0.22 0.42 6.63
N THR A 387 0.40 1.24 5.61
CA THR A 387 1.22 0.87 4.46
C THR A 387 2.67 0.58 4.89
N LEU A 388 3.27 -0.45 4.31
CA LEU A 388 4.67 -0.80 4.57
C LEU A 388 5.67 0.21 3.95
N SER A 389 5.22 0.97 2.96
CA SER A 389 6.02 1.97 2.26
C SER A 389 5.15 3.12 1.75
N VAL A 390 5.75 4.32 1.70
CA VAL A 390 5.17 5.50 1.04
C VAL A 390 4.92 5.28 -0.46
N ASP A 391 5.50 4.23 -1.06
CA ASP A 391 5.26 3.86 -2.47
C ASP A 391 3.78 3.57 -2.76
N HIS A 392 2.97 3.22 -1.75
CA HIS A 392 1.52 3.07 -1.92
C HIS A 392 0.88 4.32 -2.54
N LEU A 393 1.35 5.53 -2.19
CA LEU A 393 0.84 6.78 -2.75
C LEU A 393 1.07 6.89 -4.27
N ASP A 394 2.14 6.27 -4.77
CA ASP A 394 2.41 6.21 -6.21
C ASP A 394 1.36 5.36 -6.93
N TYR A 395 1.01 4.23 -6.32
CA TYR A 395 -0.06 3.35 -6.80
C TYR A 395 -1.43 4.02 -6.73
N GLU A 396 -1.75 4.77 -5.66
CA GLU A 396 -2.99 5.56 -5.60
C GLU A 396 -3.13 6.47 -6.84
N GLY A 397 -2.06 7.19 -7.18
CA GLY A 397 -2.01 8.06 -8.34
C GLY A 397 -2.11 7.30 -9.68
N MET A 398 -1.42 6.16 -9.82
CA MET A 398 -1.49 5.32 -11.01
C MET A 398 -2.90 4.73 -11.23
N VAL A 399 -3.59 4.33 -10.17
CA VAL A 399 -4.98 3.86 -10.23
C VAL A 399 -5.92 4.98 -10.64
N ASP A 400 -5.80 6.15 -10.00
CA ASP A 400 -6.63 7.33 -10.32
C ASP A 400 -6.39 7.83 -11.77
N ALA A 401 -5.18 7.65 -12.32
CA ALA A 401 -4.83 7.96 -13.71
C ALA A 401 -5.20 6.83 -14.71
N GLY A 402 -5.76 5.71 -14.25
CA GLY A 402 -6.17 4.59 -15.11
C GLY A 402 -5.02 3.74 -15.65
N LEU A 403 -3.82 3.85 -15.07
CA LEU A 403 -2.64 3.06 -15.46
C LEU A 403 -2.65 1.65 -14.84
N ILE A 404 -3.45 1.43 -13.80
CA ILE A 404 -3.60 0.16 -13.09
C ILE A 404 -5.08 -0.16 -12.92
N LEU A 405 -5.45 -1.40 -13.25
CA LEU A 405 -6.78 -1.95 -12.99
C LEU A 405 -6.85 -2.50 -11.56
N ALA A 406 -7.41 -1.71 -10.66
CA ALA A 406 -7.55 -1.99 -9.23
C ALA A 406 -8.78 -1.28 -8.63
N PRO A 407 -9.15 -1.61 -7.37
CA PRO A 407 -9.97 -0.75 -6.53
C PRO A 407 -9.28 0.61 -6.34
N ARG A 408 -10.04 1.63 -5.95
CA ARG A 408 -9.45 2.87 -5.42
C ARG A 408 -8.58 2.51 -4.23
N MET A 409 -7.35 2.98 -4.26
CA MET A 409 -6.44 2.79 -3.14
C MET A 409 -6.44 4.04 -2.28
N ARG A 410 -6.67 3.86 -0.99
CA ARG A 410 -6.59 4.91 0.02
C ARG A 410 -5.75 4.39 1.17
N SER A 411 -5.10 5.27 1.91
CA SER A 411 -4.25 4.84 3.01
C SER A 411 -4.09 5.89 4.10
N THR A 412 -3.49 5.48 5.20
CA THR A 412 -2.94 6.37 6.23
C THR A 412 -1.48 6.74 5.96
N GLY A 413 -0.87 6.22 4.89
CA GLY A 413 0.59 6.19 4.74
C GLY A 413 1.24 5.21 5.73
N THR A 414 2.52 5.40 6.04
CA THR A 414 3.21 4.57 7.03
C THR A 414 2.69 4.89 8.43
N ALA A 415 2.35 3.91 9.28
CA ALA A 415 1.79 4.23 10.60
C ALA A 415 2.76 4.98 11.53
N VAL A 416 2.22 5.70 12.53
CA VAL A 416 3.01 6.30 13.61
C VAL A 416 3.19 5.29 14.72
N PHE A 417 4.42 4.78 14.90
CA PHE A 417 4.74 3.75 15.87
C PHE A 417 5.25 4.30 17.20
N SER A 418 5.16 3.50 18.27
CA SER A 418 5.79 3.75 19.58
C SER A 418 7.26 4.17 19.51
N ARG A 419 8.03 3.55 18.60
CA ARG A 419 9.46 3.83 18.36
C ARG A 419 9.75 5.20 17.75
N GLN A 420 8.73 5.96 17.33
CA GLN A 420 8.89 7.36 16.91
C GLN A 420 9.38 8.27 18.05
N ARG A 421 9.19 7.85 19.32
CA ARG A 421 9.59 8.57 20.54
C ARG A 421 9.19 10.05 20.54
N ILE A 422 7.90 10.32 20.25
CA ILE A 422 7.34 11.68 20.30
C ILE A 422 7.57 12.28 21.69
N ALA A 423 8.32 13.37 21.74
CA ALA A 423 8.79 13.95 23.00
C ALA A 423 7.92 15.10 23.54
N SER A 424 7.10 15.72 22.69
CA SER A 424 6.19 16.81 23.07
C SER A 424 5.04 16.94 22.08
N LEU A 425 4.04 17.76 22.42
CA LEU A 425 2.96 18.10 21.50
C LEU A 425 3.46 18.76 20.20
N ASP A 426 4.49 19.62 20.29
CA ASP A 426 5.08 20.23 19.09
C ASP A 426 5.84 19.20 18.25
N ASP A 427 6.46 18.20 18.89
CA ASP A 427 7.04 17.08 18.15
C ASP A 427 5.96 16.24 17.46
N ALA A 428 4.82 16.00 18.13
CA ALA A 428 3.67 15.34 17.51
C ALA A 428 3.16 16.11 16.29
N ARG A 429 3.02 17.44 16.40
CA ARG A 429 2.63 18.30 15.28
C ARG A 429 3.58 18.18 14.10
N ARG A 430 4.90 18.23 14.34
CA ARG A 430 5.90 18.06 13.28
C ARG A 430 5.82 16.67 12.64
N VAL A 431 5.80 15.60 13.42
CA VAL A 431 5.67 14.23 12.88
C VAL A 431 4.40 14.09 12.03
N LEU A 432 3.26 14.58 12.52
CA LEU A 432 1.99 14.47 11.80
C LEU A 432 1.94 15.35 10.53
N SER A 433 2.75 16.40 10.45
CA SER A 433 2.83 17.22 9.22
C SER A 433 3.38 16.46 8.02
N ARG A 434 4.10 15.34 8.24
CA ARG A 434 4.46 14.41 7.16
C ARG A 434 3.24 13.88 6.43
N TYR A 435 2.16 13.61 7.16
CA TYR A 435 0.91 13.07 6.63
C TYR A 435 0.09 14.18 5.96
N SER A 436 -0.18 15.28 6.68
CA SER A 436 -1.06 16.34 6.18
C SER A 436 -0.42 17.20 5.08
N GLN A 437 0.90 17.41 5.12
CA GLN A 437 1.61 18.29 4.18
C GLN A 437 2.49 17.53 3.18
N GLY A 438 3.23 16.52 3.65
CA GLY A 438 4.12 15.71 2.81
C GLY A 438 3.35 14.75 1.91
N TYR A 439 2.57 13.85 2.51
CA TYR A 439 1.74 12.85 1.84
C TYR A 439 0.40 13.42 1.36
N ARG A 440 -0.08 14.50 2.00
CA ARG A 440 -1.40 15.12 1.76
C ARG A 440 -2.57 14.16 2.02
N LEU A 441 -2.46 13.38 3.08
CA LEU A 441 -3.50 12.47 3.53
C LEU A 441 -4.40 13.11 4.57
N SER A 442 -5.60 12.56 4.71
CA SER A 442 -6.59 12.93 5.72
C SER A 442 -6.75 11.86 6.82
N ASN A 443 -6.07 10.73 6.71
CA ASN A 443 -6.20 9.61 7.64
C ASN A 443 -4.83 9.31 8.26
N LEU A 444 -4.84 8.79 9.48
CA LEU A 444 -3.65 8.46 10.24
C LEU A 444 -3.88 7.16 10.98
N LYS A 445 -2.86 6.30 11.05
CA LYS A 445 -2.86 5.16 11.97
C LYS A 445 -1.82 5.35 13.05
N GLU A 446 -2.26 5.10 14.27
CA GLU A 446 -1.46 5.15 15.47
C GLU A 446 -1.23 3.74 16.03
N TYR A 447 0.04 3.41 16.28
CA TYR A 447 0.49 2.08 16.66
C TYR A 447 1.18 2.12 18.04
N ARG A 448 0.36 2.24 19.10
CA ARG A 448 0.76 2.19 20.53
C ARG A 448 1.80 3.24 20.95
N THR A 449 1.69 4.45 20.44
CA THR A 449 2.53 5.63 20.69
C THR A 449 2.66 6.00 22.17
N GLY A 450 3.68 5.42 22.84
CA GLY A 450 4.13 5.83 24.16
C GLY A 450 3.08 5.72 25.27
N LYS A 451 3.20 6.59 26.28
CA LYS A 451 2.22 6.74 27.37
C LYS A 451 0.95 7.46 26.90
N ARG A 452 -0.14 7.40 27.67
CA ARG A 452 -1.43 8.03 27.30
C ARG A 452 -1.30 9.51 26.94
N GLU A 453 -0.48 10.27 27.67
CA GLU A 453 -0.20 11.68 27.36
C GLU A 453 0.33 11.88 25.92
N VAL A 454 1.18 10.98 25.43
CA VAL A 454 1.71 11.03 24.06
C VAL A 454 0.61 10.76 23.04
N ARG A 455 -0.27 9.77 23.30
CA ARG A 455 -1.45 9.52 22.45
C ARG A 455 -2.40 10.71 22.42
N GLN A 456 -2.63 11.36 23.55
CA GLN A 456 -3.41 12.60 23.59
C GLN A 456 -2.77 13.71 22.74
N TRP A 457 -1.44 13.84 22.76
CA TRP A 457 -0.75 14.76 21.86
C TRP A 457 -0.94 14.41 20.39
N VAL A 458 -0.90 13.12 20.03
CA VAL A 458 -1.19 12.65 18.67
C VAL A 458 -2.62 13.00 18.27
N ALA A 459 -3.62 12.73 19.10
CA ALA A 459 -5.02 13.08 18.84
C ALA A 459 -5.22 14.60 18.69
N MET A 460 -4.61 15.41 19.57
CA MET A 460 -4.66 16.87 19.50
C MET A 460 -4.00 17.41 18.22
N ALA A 461 -2.85 16.87 17.85
CA ALA A 461 -2.13 17.25 16.63
C ALA A 461 -2.88 16.79 15.37
N ALA A 462 -3.50 15.61 15.38
CA ALA A 462 -4.33 15.10 14.28
C ALA A 462 -5.54 16.02 14.05
N ARG A 463 -6.27 16.36 15.11
CA ARG A 463 -7.39 17.31 15.04
C ARG A 463 -6.96 18.66 14.48
N GLY A 464 -5.83 19.20 14.95
CA GLY A 464 -5.30 20.48 14.46
C GLY A 464 -4.83 20.47 13.00
N GLN A 465 -4.64 19.29 12.41
CA GLN A 465 -4.20 19.11 11.03
C GLN A 465 -5.25 18.45 10.14
N HIS A 466 -6.50 18.32 10.63
CA HIS A 466 -7.61 17.69 9.91
C HIS A 466 -7.31 16.23 9.49
N LEU A 467 -6.59 15.49 10.33
CA LEU A 467 -6.37 14.07 10.19
C LEU A 467 -7.40 13.30 11.01
N LEU A 468 -7.94 12.23 10.45
CA LEU A 468 -8.82 11.25 11.07
C LEU A 468 -7.97 10.08 11.60
N PRO A 469 -7.70 10.00 12.92
CA PRO A 469 -6.81 8.98 13.46
C PRO A 469 -7.58 7.69 13.81
N THR A 470 -7.15 6.57 13.27
CA THR A 470 -7.51 5.21 13.69
C THR A 470 -6.36 4.58 14.49
N THR A 471 -6.65 3.54 15.29
CA THR A 471 -5.68 2.93 16.20
C THR A 471 -5.43 1.46 15.89
N GLU A 472 -4.27 0.96 16.31
CA GLU A 472 -4.09 -0.47 16.51
C GLU A 472 -4.81 -0.95 17.77
N GLY A 473 -5.84 -1.78 17.63
CA GLY A 473 -6.43 -2.56 18.72
C GLY A 473 -5.42 -3.60 19.20
N ALA A 474 -4.60 -3.18 20.15
CA ALA A 474 -3.33 -3.82 20.46
C ALA A 474 -3.44 -4.91 21.52
N LEU A 475 -4.52 -5.70 21.47
CA LEU A 475 -4.83 -6.75 22.44
C LEU A 475 -4.80 -6.27 23.89
N SER A 476 -5.17 -5.00 24.10
CA SER A 476 -5.19 -4.40 25.41
C SER A 476 -6.43 -3.54 25.60
N LEU A 477 -7.46 -4.12 26.23
CA LEU A 477 -8.73 -3.43 26.49
C LEU A 477 -8.51 -2.07 27.16
N LYS A 478 -7.58 -1.98 28.13
CA LYS A 478 -7.25 -0.72 28.79
C LYS A 478 -6.70 0.33 27.82
N LEU A 479 -5.84 -0.06 26.90
CA LEU A 479 -5.28 0.84 25.90
C LEU A 479 -6.38 1.32 24.95
N ASP A 480 -7.14 0.37 24.41
CA ASP A 480 -8.19 0.61 23.42
C ASP A 480 -9.27 1.55 23.98
N LEU A 481 -9.73 1.31 25.22
CA LEU A 481 -10.68 2.19 25.92
C LEU A 481 -10.13 3.61 26.09
N THR A 482 -8.84 3.77 26.43
CA THR A 482 -8.27 5.11 26.57
C THR A 482 -8.20 5.85 25.25
N GLN A 483 -7.91 5.15 24.14
CA GLN A 483 -7.91 5.75 22.80
C GLN A 483 -9.33 6.18 22.40
N ILE A 484 -10.34 5.33 22.60
CA ILE A 484 -11.74 5.67 22.35
C ILE A 484 -12.14 6.93 23.14
N LEU A 485 -11.83 6.97 24.45
CA LEU A 485 -12.14 8.12 25.31
C LEU A 485 -11.34 9.39 24.97
N ASP A 486 -10.14 9.25 24.38
CA ASP A 486 -9.30 10.36 23.96
C ASP A 486 -9.69 10.90 22.56
N GLY A 487 -10.72 10.31 21.92
CA GLY A 487 -11.34 10.83 20.69
C GLY A 487 -10.76 10.30 19.39
N TYR A 488 -10.18 9.10 19.40
CA TYR A 488 -9.78 8.43 18.16
C TYR A 488 -11.01 7.96 17.36
N ALA A 489 -10.96 8.16 16.05
CA ALA A 489 -12.11 7.98 15.17
C ALA A 489 -12.37 6.52 14.80
N GLY A 490 -11.35 5.66 14.90
CA GLY A 490 -11.50 4.23 14.63
C GLY A 490 -10.68 3.35 15.57
N ASN A 491 -11.21 2.15 15.80
CA ASN A 491 -10.59 1.07 16.53
C ASN A 491 -10.50 -0.15 15.58
N GLU A 492 -9.28 -0.47 15.17
CA GLU A 492 -9.01 -1.66 14.36
C GLU A 492 -8.77 -2.87 15.25
N HIS A 493 -9.19 -4.05 14.78
CA HIS A 493 -9.20 -5.32 15.50
C HIS A 493 -10.22 -5.40 16.63
N ALA A 494 -10.55 -6.62 17.01
CA ALA A 494 -11.49 -6.89 18.08
C ALA A 494 -10.96 -6.40 19.44
N LEU A 495 -11.83 -5.74 20.21
CA LEU A 495 -11.56 -5.44 21.61
C LEU A 495 -11.39 -6.77 22.37
N PRO A 496 -10.33 -6.94 23.18
CA PRO A 496 -10.04 -8.22 23.84
C PRO A 496 -10.89 -8.40 25.11
N ALA A 497 -12.21 -8.24 24.98
CA ALA A 497 -13.21 -8.52 26.00
C ALA A 497 -13.89 -9.87 25.69
N PRO A 498 -14.24 -10.70 26.70
CA PRO A 498 -15.06 -11.89 26.50
C PRO A 498 -16.35 -11.62 25.72
N GLN A 499 -16.99 -10.50 26.04
CA GLN A 499 -18.19 -9.96 25.41
C GLN A 499 -18.21 -8.44 25.64
N LEU A 500 -18.74 -7.66 24.70
CA LEU A 500 -19.02 -6.23 24.93
C LEU A 500 -20.28 -6.05 25.76
N GLY A 501 -20.14 -5.36 26.91
CA GLY A 501 -21.27 -4.94 27.74
C GLY A 501 -21.96 -3.69 27.19
N ASP A 502 -23.20 -3.44 27.65
CA ASP A 502 -24.01 -2.28 27.25
C ASP A 502 -23.30 -0.94 27.50
N ASP A 503 -22.50 -0.85 28.57
CA ASP A 503 -21.72 0.34 28.91
C ASP A 503 -20.67 0.67 27.84
N LEU A 504 -19.94 -0.35 27.38
CA LEU A 504 -18.93 -0.20 26.33
C LEU A 504 -19.58 0.08 24.97
N ILE A 505 -20.70 -0.58 24.66
CA ILE A 505 -21.48 -0.28 23.45
C ILE A 505 -21.93 1.19 23.46
N GLN A 506 -22.50 1.67 24.57
CA GLN A 506 -22.93 3.07 24.71
C GLN A 506 -21.75 4.04 24.55
N VAL A 507 -20.56 3.70 25.05
CA VAL A 507 -19.36 4.52 24.85
C VAL A 507 -18.97 4.58 23.37
N LEU A 508 -18.92 3.46 22.66
CA LEU A 508 -18.62 3.43 21.22
C LEU A 508 -19.64 4.23 20.40
N VAL A 509 -20.93 4.09 20.71
CA VAL A 509 -22.02 4.86 20.09
C VAL A 509 -21.84 6.36 20.35
N ALA A 510 -21.62 6.75 21.61
CA ALA A 510 -21.50 8.16 21.99
C ALA A 510 -20.25 8.84 21.41
N GLN A 511 -19.13 8.13 21.29
CA GLN A 511 -17.91 8.64 20.67
C GLN A 511 -17.94 8.59 19.14
N ARG A 512 -18.84 7.78 18.56
CA ARG A 512 -18.88 7.46 17.12
C ARG A 512 -17.52 6.93 16.61
N THR A 513 -16.79 6.22 17.46
CA THR A 513 -15.56 5.51 17.05
C THR A 513 -15.96 4.27 16.26
N SER A 514 -15.41 4.09 15.06
CA SER A 514 -15.66 2.89 14.26
C SER A 514 -15.09 1.66 14.94
N TYR A 515 -15.80 0.53 14.83
CA TYR A 515 -15.32 -0.78 15.25
C TYR A 515 -15.09 -1.65 14.01
N THR A 516 -13.82 -1.94 13.72
CA THR A 516 -13.39 -2.74 12.57
C THR A 516 -12.71 -4.00 13.07
N THR A 517 -13.48 -5.09 13.15
CA THR A 517 -13.12 -6.29 13.94
C THR A 517 -12.00 -7.14 13.34
N THR A 518 -11.81 -7.10 12.02
CA THR A 518 -10.88 -7.97 11.28
C THR A 518 -10.99 -9.43 11.68
N LEU A 519 -12.20 -10.00 11.60
CA LEU A 519 -12.51 -11.36 12.03
C LEU A 519 -11.62 -12.41 11.35
N SER A 520 -11.22 -12.12 10.11
CA SER A 520 -10.30 -12.89 9.28
C SER A 520 -8.98 -13.24 10.00
N ILE A 521 -8.49 -12.36 10.87
CA ILE A 521 -7.29 -12.57 11.70
C ILE A 521 -7.59 -12.49 13.20
N THR A 522 -8.79 -12.88 13.62
CA THR A 522 -9.24 -12.77 15.02
C THR A 522 -8.19 -13.24 16.00
N ASN A 523 -7.94 -12.41 17.01
CA ASN A 523 -7.06 -12.76 18.11
C ASN A 523 -7.79 -13.58 19.19
N SER A 524 -7.04 -14.43 19.92
CA SER A 524 -7.57 -15.26 21.02
C SER A 524 -8.53 -16.40 20.63
N GLY A 525 -8.35 -16.98 19.44
CA GLY A 525 -9.04 -18.20 18.99
C GLY A 525 -8.67 -18.54 17.53
N SER A 526 -9.34 -19.54 16.94
CA SER A 526 -9.21 -19.81 15.50
C SER A 526 -9.75 -18.62 14.69
N PRO A 527 -8.95 -18.01 13.77
CA PRO A 527 -9.40 -16.92 12.92
C PRO A 527 -10.50 -17.35 11.94
N ALA A 528 -11.36 -16.41 11.53
CA ALA A 528 -12.45 -16.73 10.60
C ALA A 528 -11.94 -17.28 9.26
N MET A 529 -10.83 -16.72 8.75
CA MET A 529 -10.22 -17.18 7.50
C MET A 529 -9.86 -18.67 7.54
N ASP A 530 -9.27 -19.14 8.64
CA ASP A 530 -8.86 -20.54 8.79
C ASP A 530 -10.07 -21.47 8.80
N TRP A 531 -11.18 -21.03 9.42
CA TRP A 531 -12.45 -21.75 9.41
C TRP A 531 -13.03 -21.89 7.99
N PHE A 532 -13.06 -20.81 7.21
CA PHE A 532 -13.55 -20.86 5.82
C PHE A 532 -12.66 -21.70 4.92
N ILE A 533 -11.33 -21.58 5.04
CA ILE A 533 -10.39 -22.41 4.27
C ILE A 533 -10.61 -23.90 4.58
N ALA A 534 -10.74 -24.25 5.86
CA ALA A 534 -10.97 -25.64 6.29
C ALA A 534 -12.33 -26.19 5.84
N HIS A 535 -13.34 -25.34 5.70
CA HIS A 535 -14.72 -25.75 5.39
C HIS A 535 -15.03 -25.79 3.89
N ASP A 536 -14.53 -24.82 3.12
CA ASP A 536 -15.00 -24.56 1.75
C ASP A 536 -14.04 -25.02 0.65
N ASP A 537 -12.80 -25.42 0.99
CA ASP A 537 -11.72 -25.76 0.05
C ASP A 537 -11.61 -24.74 -1.12
N PRO A 538 -11.23 -23.49 -0.86
CA PRO A 538 -11.36 -22.38 -1.81
C PRO A 538 -10.54 -22.55 -3.10
N VAL A 539 -9.61 -23.50 -3.17
CA VAL A 539 -8.78 -23.67 -4.37
C VAL A 539 -9.54 -24.25 -5.56
N VAL A 540 -10.75 -24.78 -5.34
CA VAL A 540 -11.62 -25.26 -6.42
C VAL A 540 -12.40 -24.13 -7.09
N ASP A 541 -12.39 -22.90 -6.54
CA ASP A 541 -13.06 -21.73 -7.11
C ASP A 541 -12.31 -21.23 -8.36
N ASP A 542 -12.97 -21.29 -9.52
CA ASP A 542 -12.44 -20.83 -10.80
C ASP A 542 -12.01 -19.35 -10.78
N LYS A 543 -12.70 -18.51 -10.03
CA LYS A 543 -12.38 -17.09 -9.89
C LYS A 543 -11.11 -16.89 -9.06
N ILE A 544 -10.89 -17.68 -8.01
CA ILE A 544 -9.61 -17.71 -7.29
C ILE A 544 -8.49 -18.11 -8.24
N ARG A 545 -8.65 -19.21 -8.97
CA ARG A 545 -7.64 -19.71 -9.91
C ARG A 545 -7.36 -18.76 -11.06
N ARG A 546 -8.32 -17.93 -11.44
CA ARG A 546 -8.13 -16.89 -12.45
C ARG A 546 -7.29 -15.72 -11.94
N PHE A 547 -7.54 -15.24 -10.73
CA PHE A 547 -6.95 -13.98 -10.25
C PHE A 547 -5.76 -14.15 -9.30
N TRP A 548 -5.56 -15.32 -8.72
CA TRP A 548 -4.48 -15.58 -7.78
C TRP A 548 -3.31 -16.30 -8.44
N SER A 549 -2.08 -15.92 -8.07
CA SER A 549 -0.91 -16.66 -8.52
C SER A 549 -0.88 -18.07 -7.88
N PRO A 550 -0.36 -19.09 -8.58
CA PRO A 550 -0.26 -20.45 -8.04
C PRO A 550 0.46 -20.53 -6.69
N SER A 551 1.49 -19.69 -6.53
CA SER A 551 2.23 -19.60 -5.28
C SER A 551 1.46 -18.97 -4.14
N ALA A 552 0.66 -17.94 -4.40
CA ALA A 552 -0.20 -17.33 -3.40
C ALA A 552 -1.27 -18.32 -2.93
N ILE A 553 -1.87 -19.08 -3.86
CA ILE A 553 -2.82 -20.16 -3.52
C ILE A 553 -2.13 -21.18 -2.59
N ARG A 554 -0.97 -21.69 -3.00
CA ARG A 554 -0.21 -22.70 -2.23
C ARG A 554 0.20 -22.19 -0.84
N GLN A 555 0.64 -20.93 -0.75
CA GLN A 555 1.14 -20.35 0.49
C GLN A 555 0.00 -20.01 1.46
N LYS A 556 -1.15 -19.56 0.95
CA LYS A 556 -2.18 -18.92 1.78
C LYS A 556 -3.45 -19.73 1.95
N LEU A 557 -3.81 -20.55 0.96
CA LEU A 557 -5.12 -21.21 0.88
C LEU A 557 -5.06 -22.72 1.09
N THR A 558 -3.88 -23.35 1.12
CA THR A 558 -3.78 -24.83 1.17
C THR A 558 -2.97 -25.39 2.32
N SER A 559 -2.36 -24.54 3.15
CA SER A 559 -1.67 -25.01 4.35
C SER A 559 -2.69 -25.59 5.32
N GLY A 560 -2.47 -26.84 5.79
CA GLY A 560 -3.38 -27.59 6.65
C GLY A 560 -3.94 -26.74 7.80
N ARG A 561 -5.21 -26.37 7.68
CA ARG A 561 -5.96 -25.67 8.72
C ARG A 561 -6.69 -26.71 9.56
N ASP A 562 -6.62 -26.54 10.87
CA ASP A 562 -7.40 -27.38 11.77
C ASP A 562 -8.88 -27.00 11.63
N PHE A 563 -9.72 -28.02 11.46
CA PHE A 563 -11.17 -27.82 11.48
C PHE A 563 -11.62 -27.55 12.92
N HIS A 564 -12.45 -26.52 13.09
CA HIS A 564 -13.09 -26.20 14.36
C HIS A 564 -14.61 -26.05 14.16
N PRO A 565 -15.45 -26.65 15.02
CA PRO A 565 -16.88 -26.34 15.05
C PRO A 565 -17.11 -24.84 15.26
N LEU A 566 -18.11 -24.27 14.58
CA LEU A 566 -18.39 -22.83 14.63
C LEU A 566 -18.63 -22.33 16.07
N GLU A 567 -19.24 -23.17 16.93
CA GLU A 567 -19.50 -22.90 18.35
C GLU A 567 -18.23 -22.70 19.18
N GLU A 568 -17.11 -23.29 18.77
CA GLU A 568 -15.81 -23.20 19.45
C GLU A 568 -14.98 -22.01 18.96
N THR A 569 -15.41 -21.34 17.89
CA THR A 569 -14.68 -20.22 17.29
C THR A 569 -14.89 -18.93 18.08
N ARG A 570 -13.81 -18.18 18.27
CA ARG A 570 -13.88 -16.88 18.96
C ARG A 570 -14.51 -15.79 18.10
N PHE A 571 -14.27 -15.82 16.78
CA PHE A 571 -14.73 -14.78 15.87
C PHE A 571 -16.26 -14.65 15.88
N ARG A 572 -17.01 -15.74 16.09
CA ARG A 572 -18.48 -15.71 16.16
C ARG A 572 -19.00 -14.84 17.29
N GLN A 573 -18.37 -14.87 18.47
CA GLN A 573 -18.79 -14.02 19.59
C GLN A 573 -18.47 -12.54 19.31
N ILE A 574 -17.31 -12.25 18.72
CA ILE A 574 -16.94 -10.88 18.34
C ILE A 574 -17.91 -10.34 17.28
N ALA A 575 -18.29 -11.17 16.31
CA ALA A 575 -19.30 -10.84 15.31
C ALA A 575 -20.67 -10.55 15.93
N ARG A 576 -21.10 -11.30 16.96
CA ARG A 576 -22.33 -10.98 17.73
C ARG A 576 -22.25 -9.61 18.39
N ASP A 577 -21.11 -9.29 18.99
CA ASP A 577 -20.92 -8.00 19.65
C ASP A 577 -20.96 -6.84 18.63
N ALA A 578 -20.35 -7.03 17.46
CA ALA A 578 -20.45 -6.07 16.36
C ALA A 578 -21.90 -5.92 15.85
N ALA A 579 -22.67 -7.01 15.78
CA ALA A 579 -24.09 -6.98 15.43
C ALA A 579 -24.91 -6.18 16.45
N THR A 580 -24.65 -6.38 17.75
CA THR A 580 -25.32 -5.63 18.83
C THR A 580 -24.95 -4.15 18.78
N LEU A 581 -23.68 -3.83 18.52
CA LEU A 581 -23.23 -2.45 18.33
C LEU A 581 -23.94 -1.77 17.15
N ALA A 582 -24.03 -2.44 16.00
CA ALA A 582 -24.73 -1.92 14.82
C ALA A 582 -26.22 -1.67 15.11
N GLN A 583 -26.90 -2.61 15.79
CA GLN A 583 -28.30 -2.46 16.20
C GLN A 583 -28.52 -1.28 17.16
N ALA A 584 -27.53 -0.98 18.01
CA ALA A 584 -27.54 0.17 18.91
C ALA A 584 -27.22 1.52 18.23
N GLY A 585 -26.99 1.53 16.90
CA GLY A 585 -26.62 2.72 16.15
C GLY A 585 -25.12 3.07 16.20
N GLY A 586 -24.28 2.11 16.59
CA GLY A 586 -22.82 2.25 16.54
C GLY A 586 -22.27 2.22 15.12
N LEU A 587 -21.01 2.61 14.95
CA LEU A 587 -20.34 2.60 13.66
C LEU A 587 -19.52 1.31 13.51
N VAL A 588 -19.91 0.44 12.58
CA VAL A 588 -19.15 -0.76 12.21
C VAL A 588 -18.60 -0.55 10.80
N GLY A 589 -17.30 -0.77 10.64
CA GLY A 589 -16.62 -0.78 9.34
C GLY A 589 -16.12 -2.18 9.01
N MET A 590 -16.27 -2.60 7.76
CA MET A 590 -15.88 -3.94 7.31
C MET A 590 -14.42 -3.98 6.86
N GLY A 591 -13.59 -4.81 7.48
CA GLY A 591 -12.15 -4.88 7.18
C GLY A 591 -11.63 -6.32 7.18
N SER A 592 -11.02 -6.78 6.08
CA SER A 592 -10.62 -8.21 5.92
C SER A 592 -9.17 -8.51 6.31
N HIS A 593 -8.41 -7.49 6.69
CA HIS A 593 -6.98 -7.48 6.97
C HIS A 593 -6.05 -7.68 5.76
N GLY A 594 -6.50 -8.36 4.70
CA GLY A 594 -5.83 -8.39 3.39
C GLY A 594 -5.02 -9.66 3.08
N GLU A 595 -5.03 -10.66 3.96
CA GLU A 595 -4.39 -11.97 3.79
C GLU A 595 -4.87 -12.66 2.51
N ALA A 596 -6.19 -12.62 2.27
CA ALA A 596 -6.85 -13.27 1.15
C ALA A 596 -7.56 -12.26 0.23
N PRO A 597 -6.82 -11.60 -0.68
CA PRO A 597 -7.37 -10.57 -1.58
C PRO A 597 -8.69 -10.94 -2.26
N GLY A 598 -9.71 -10.12 -2.05
CA GLY A 598 -11.04 -10.33 -2.62
C GLY A 598 -11.88 -11.30 -1.79
N ILE A 599 -11.61 -12.61 -1.87
CA ILE A 599 -12.43 -13.63 -1.19
C ILE A 599 -12.47 -13.45 0.33
N GLY A 600 -11.36 -13.04 0.96
CA GLY A 600 -11.30 -12.79 2.40
C GLY A 600 -12.26 -11.69 2.86
N TYR A 601 -12.58 -10.73 1.99
CA TYR A 601 -13.59 -9.72 2.30
C TYR A 601 -15.01 -10.29 2.33
N HIS A 602 -15.31 -11.28 1.49
CA HIS A 602 -16.59 -12.00 1.56
C HIS A 602 -16.65 -12.89 2.79
N TRP A 603 -15.55 -13.53 3.17
CA TRP A 603 -15.45 -14.27 4.44
C TRP A 603 -15.67 -13.36 5.66
N GLU A 604 -15.14 -12.15 5.65
CA GLU A 604 -15.41 -11.17 6.71
C GLU A 604 -16.91 -10.86 6.82
N MET A 605 -17.57 -10.53 5.69
CA MET A 605 -19.02 -10.29 5.64
C MET A 605 -19.83 -11.51 6.12
N GLU A 606 -19.46 -12.71 5.69
CA GLU A 606 -20.10 -13.96 6.09
C GLU A 606 -19.89 -14.24 7.58
N ALA A 607 -18.70 -13.96 8.14
CA ALA A 607 -18.41 -14.12 9.55
C ALA A 607 -19.28 -13.20 10.44
N HIS A 608 -19.52 -11.96 10.02
CA HIS A 608 -20.47 -11.05 10.70
C HIS A 608 -21.90 -11.63 10.69
N ALA A 609 -22.35 -12.19 9.57
CA ALA A 609 -23.65 -12.83 9.48
C ALA A 609 -23.75 -14.10 10.35
N LEU A 610 -22.70 -14.91 10.46
CA LEU A 610 -22.62 -16.06 11.38
C LEU A 610 -22.69 -15.64 12.87
N GLY A 611 -22.32 -14.40 13.17
CA GLY A 611 -22.54 -13.72 14.44
C GLY A 611 -23.95 -13.17 14.64
N GLY A 612 -24.84 -13.28 13.65
CA GLY A 612 -26.23 -12.80 13.75
C GLY A 612 -26.46 -11.36 13.30
N MET A 613 -25.47 -10.70 12.67
CA MET A 613 -25.72 -9.46 11.94
C MET A 613 -26.64 -9.75 10.73
N THR A 614 -27.68 -8.96 10.52
CA THR A 614 -28.57 -9.18 9.37
C THR A 614 -27.83 -8.89 8.07
N PRO A 615 -28.17 -9.53 6.94
CA PRO A 615 -27.50 -9.27 5.67
C PRO A 615 -27.54 -7.79 5.26
N GLU A 616 -28.63 -7.07 5.50
CA GLU A 616 -28.70 -5.60 5.28
C GLU A 616 -27.69 -4.84 6.13
N ALA A 617 -27.56 -5.17 7.42
CA ALA A 617 -26.60 -4.51 8.30
C ALA A 617 -25.15 -4.82 7.91
N VAL A 618 -24.88 -6.05 7.43
CA VAL A 618 -23.58 -6.42 6.85
C VAL A 618 -23.29 -5.58 5.60
N LEU A 619 -24.26 -5.44 4.68
CA LEU A 619 -24.12 -4.60 3.49
C LEU A 619 -23.90 -3.13 3.84
N HIS A 620 -24.62 -2.60 4.83
CA HIS A 620 -24.41 -1.23 5.33
C HIS A 620 -22.98 -1.06 5.88
N ALA A 621 -22.53 -1.96 6.75
CA ALA A 621 -21.18 -1.95 7.29
C ALA A 621 -20.11 -2.06 6.19
N ALA A 622 -20.36 -2.85 5.15
CA ALA A 622 -19.48 -3.04 4.00
C ALA A 622 -19.46 -1.89 2.99
N THR A 623 -20.35 -0.91 3.13
CA THR A 623 -20.52 0.21 2.18
C THR A 623 -20.56 1.55 2.90
N ALA A 624 -21.73 2.03 3.32
CA ALA A 624 -21.91 3.33 3.97
C ALA A 624 -21.14 3.44 5.30
N GLY A 625 -21.20 2.41 6.15
CA GLY A 625 -20.47 2.35 7.43
C GLY A 625 -18.95 2.37 7.23
N SER A 626 -18.44 1.59 6.28
CA SER A 626 -17.04 1.66 5.85
C SER A 626 -16.66 3.03 5.28
N ALA A 627 -17.52 3.66 4.47
CA ALA A 627 -17.26 4.99 3.93
C ALA A 627 -17.21 6.07 5.04
N GLU A 628 -18.07 5.98 6.05
CA GLU A 628 -18.02 6.87 7.22
C GLU A 628 -16.73 6.63 8.04
N THR A 629 -16.37 5.37 8.27
CA THR A 629 -15.18 4.94 9.01
C THR A 629 -13.90 5.60 8.50
N ILE A 630 -13.73 5.69 7.17
CA ILE A 630 -12.54 6.32 6.57
C ILE A 630 -12.74 7.80 6.21
N GLY A 631 -13.88 8.40 6.56
CA GLY A 631 -14.18 9.82 6.28
C GLY A 631 -14.39 10.12 4.79
N ARG A 632 -15.13 9.25 4.09
CA ARG A 632 -15.43 9.31 2.65
C ARG A 632 -16.91 9.14 2.29
N LEU A 633 -17.81 9.10 3.27
CA LEU A 633 -19.27 8.97 3.03
C LEU A 633 -19.85 10.07 2.12
N ALA A 634 -19.22 11.25 2.05
CA ALA A 634 -19.64 12.31 1.13
C ALA A 634 -19.48 11.92 -0.35
N ASP A 635 -18.56 11.03 -0.68
CA ASP A 635 -18.20 10.66 -2.06
C ASP A 635 -18.50 9.19 -2.40
N LEU A 636 -18.56 8.30 -1.41
CA LEU A 636 -18.61 6.84 -1.56
C LEU A 636 -19.63 6.20 -0.60
N GLY A 637 -19.87 4.90 -0.79
CA GLY A 637 -20.60 4.05 0.15
C GLY A 637 -22.11 4.01 -0.04
N THR A 638 -22.69 4.86 -0.88
CA THR A 638 -24.12 4.85 -1.20
C THR A 638 -24.35 5.18 -2.68
N ILE A 639 -25.51 4.78 -3.20
CA ILE A 639 -25.96 5.14 -4.55
C ILE A 639 -26.86 6.38 -4.46
N GLU A 640 -26.24 7.55 -4.56
CA GLU A 640 -26.89 8.86 -4.48
C GLU A 640 -26.37 9.80 -5.58
N PRO A 641 -27.22 10.69 -6.14
CA PRO A 641 -26.78 11.69 -7.12
C PRO A 641 -25.58 12.52 -6.62
N GLY A 642 -24.56 12.66 -7.47
CA GLY A 642 -23.34 13.41 -7.17
C GLY A 642 -22.23 12.60 -6.52
N LYS A 643 -22.48 11.38 -6.02
CA LYS A 643 -21.42 10.48 -5.53
C LYS A 643 -20.70 9.75 -6.67
N LEU A 644 -19.50 9.26 -6.39
CA LEU A 644 -18.70 8.50 -7.35
C LEU A 644 -19.42 7.21 -7.73
N ALA A 645 -19.43 6.90 -9.03
CA ALA A 645 -20.10 5.74 -9.59
C ALA A 645 -19.30 4.46 -9.34
N ASP A 646 -19.38 3.96 -8.11
CA ASP A 646 -18.78 2.72 -7.64
C ASP A 646 -19.92 1.79 -7.20
N LEU A 647 -20.14 0.68 -7.93
CA LEU A 647 -21.25 -0.25 -7.69
C LEU A 647 -20.91 -1.69 -8.06
N VAL A 648 -21.72 -2.62 -7.57
CA VAL A 648 -21.77 -4.01 -8.03
C VAL A 648 -23.16 -4.33 -8.57
N VAL A 649 -23.22 -5.16 -9.61
CA VAL A 649 -24.43 -5.77 -10.15
C VAL A 649 -24.41 -7.24 -9.78
N LEU A 650 -25.46 -7.73 -9.13
CA LEU A 650 -25.55 -9.07 -8.55
C LEU A 650 -26.69 -9.88 -9.19
N ASP A 651 -26.45 -11.17 -9.41
CA ASP A 651 -27.43 -12.11 -9.94
C ASP A 651 -28.41 -12.66 -8.89
N ALA A 652 -28.13 -12.44 -7.60
CA ALA A 652 -28.95 -12.93 -6.50
C ALA A 652 -29.09 -11.86 -5.40
N ASP A 653 -30.19 -11.94 -4.63
CA ASP A 653 -30.52 -10.95 -3.59
C ASP A 653 -29.62 -11.13 -2.37
N PRO A 654 -28.69 -10.21 -2.06
CA PRO A 654 -27.82 -10.31 -0.90
C PRO A 654 -28.55 -10.13 0.43
N ARG A 655 -29.79 -9.63 0.43
CA ARG A 655 -30.62 -9.49 1.65
C ARG A 655 -31.15 -10.82 2.17
N ARG A 656 -31.32 -11.79 1.28
CA ARG A 656 -31.80 -13.14 1.65
C ARG A 656 -30.72 -13.97 2.30
N ASP A 657 -29.50 -13.83 1.79
CA ASP A 657 -28.31 -14.51 2.24
C ASP A 657 -27.11 -13.68 1.79
N ILE A 658 -26.26 -13.28 2.73
CA ILE A 658 -25.12 -12.43 2.42
C ILE A 658 -24.15 -13.11 1.44
N ARG A 659 -24.13 -14.45 1.36
CA ARG A 659 -23.32 -15.19 0.38
C ARG A 659 -23.65 -14.83 -1.07
N ASN A 660 -24.87 -14.37 -1.33
CA ASN A 660 -25.29 -13.89 -2.65
C ASN A 660 -24.51 -12.63 -3.08
N ALA A 661 -23.84 -11.92 -2.16
CA ALA A 661 -22.92 -10.83 -2.48
C ALA A 661 -21.74 -11.24 -3.37
N ARG A 662 -21.45 -12.56 -3.47
CA ARG A 662 -20.44 -13.14 -4.37
C ARG A 662 -20.94 -13.34 -5.81
N ALA A 663 -22.25 -13.35 -6.05
CA ALA A 663 -22.87 -13.58 -7.35
C ALA A 663 -22.77 -12.34 -8.26
N ILE A 664 -21.56 -11.86 -8.53
CA ILE A 664 -21.27 -10.59 -9.19
C ILE A 664 -21.29 -10.77 -10.72
N ASP A 665 -22.28 -10.19 -11.38
CA ASP A 665 -22.38 -10.06 -12.84
C ASP A 665 -21.38 -9.03 -13.37
N ALA A 666 -21.33 -7.87 -12.71
CA ALA A 666 -20.47 -6.76 -13.11
C ALA A 666 -20.05 -5.91 -11.91
N VAL A 667 -18.89 -5.27 -12.03
CA VAL A 667 -18.35 -4.31 -11.06
C VAL A 667 -18.07 -2.99 -11.77
N MET A 668 -18.50 -1.88 -11.18
CA MET A 668 -18.21 -0.54 -11.66
C MET A 668 -17.29 0.19 -10.67
N ARG A 669 -16.20 0.78 -11.16
CA ARG A 669 -15.31 1.63 -10.37
C ARG A 669 -15.05 2.94 -11.10
N GLY A 670 -15.50 4.05 -10.52
CA GLY A 670 -15.38 5.39 -11.12
C GLY A 670 -16.03 5.48 -12.48
N GLY A 671 -17.22 4.88 -12.63
CA GLY A 671 -17.95 4.81 -13.88
C GLY A 671 -17.50 3.66 -14.79
N PHE A 672 -16.23 3.26 -14.81
CA PHE A 672 -15.78 2.15 -15.66
C PHE A 672 -16.44 0.83 -15.23
N LEU A 673 -17.15 0.17 -16.15
CA LEU A 673 -17.87 -1.08 -15.89
C LEU A 673 -17.07 -2.27 -16.42
N PHE A 674 -16.92 -3.30 -15.59
CA PHE A 674 -16.19 -4.52 -15.89
C PHE A 674 -17.04 -5.76 -15.60
N ASP A 675 -16.79 -6.82 -16.34
CA ASP A 675 -17.34 -8.15 -16.11
C ASP A 675 -16.85 -8.71 -14.77
N GLY A 676 -17.76 -9.22 -13.93
CA GLY A 676 -17.45 -9.63 -12.55
C GLY A 676 -16.53 -10.83 -12.43
N ASN A 677 -16.50 -11.72 -13.43
CA ASN A 677 -15.69 -12.94 -13.40
C ASN A 677 -14.38 -12.78 -14.15
N THR A 678 -14.34 -11.90 -15.16
CA THR A 678 -13.17 -11.77 -16.03
C THR A 678 -12.41 -10.46 -15.91
N LEU A 679 -13.04 -9.43 -15.33
CA LEU A 679 -12.63 -8.02 -15.40
C LEU A 679 -12.47 -7.48 -16.83
N ARG A 680 -13.10 -8.13 -17.81
CA ARG A 680 -13.22 -7.61 -19.16
C ARG A 680 -13.95 -6.26 -19.13
N PRO A 681 -13.42 -5.19 -19.75
CA PRO A 681 -14.13 -3.91 -19.86
C PRO A 681 -15.45 -4.07 -20.63
N LEU A 682 -16.53 -3.55 -20.06
CA LEU A 682 -17.88 -3.53 -20.65
C LEU A 682 -18.30 -2.12 -21.07
N TRP A 683 -17.86 -1.08 -20.34
CA TRP A 683 -18.14 0.32 -20.64
C TRP A 683 -17.02 1.23 -20.08
N PRO A 684 -16.63 2.33 -20.74
CA PRO A 684 -17.20 2.93 -21.97
C PRO A 684 -16.78 2.23 -23.27
N ASN A 685 -15.67 1.50 -23.25
CA ASN A 685 -15.17 0.77 -24.40
C ASN A 685 -15.10 -0.71 -24.03
N ALA A 686 -15.74 -1.56 -24.83
CA ALA A 686 -15.58 -3.01 -24.71
C ALA A 686 -14.15 -3.40 -25.12
N GLY A 687 -13.57 -4.37 -24.42
CA GLY A 687 -12.21 -4.84 -24.70
C GLY A 687 -12.04 -6.31 -24.33
N GLU A 688 -10.79 -6.76 -24.35
CA GLU A 688 -10.42 -8.10 -23.90
C GLU A 688 -10.23 -8.13 -22.38
N ALA A 689 -10.35 -9.32 -21.80
CA ALA A 689 -10.06 -9.51 -20.39
C ALA A 689 -8.56 -9.31 -20.13
N PRO A 690 -8.17 -8.70 -19.01
CA PRO A 690 -6.76 -8.58 -18.67
C PRO A 690 -6.13 -9.96 -18.49
N HIS A 691 -4.96 -10.16 -19.10
CA HIS A 691 -4.13 -11.35 -18.89
C HIS A 691 -3.34 -11.22 -17.59
N ALA A 692 -3.25 -12.30 -16.83
CA ALA A 692 -2.30 -12.43 -15.72
C ALA A 692 -0.95 -13.00 -16.19
N TRP A 693 0.15 -12.53 -15.62
CA TRP A 693 1.52 -12.95 -15.95
C TRP A 693 1.78 -14.45 -15.75
N PHE A 694 0.93 -15.11 -14.94
CA PHE A 694 0.98 -16.54 -14.68
C PHE A 694 0.04 -17.38 -15.54
N GLU A 695 -0.69 -16.76 -16.48
CA GLU A 695 -1.46 -17.51 -17.47
C GLU A 695 -0.53 -18.35 -18.35
N GLY A 696 -0.84 -19.64 -18.50
CA GLY A 696 -0.02 -20.57 -19.29
C GLY A 696 1.23 -21.10 -18.60
N MET A 697 1.46 -20.80 -17.31
CA MET A 697 2.47 -21.50 -16.50
C MET A 697 2.09 -22.99 -16.32
N ASP A 698 3.09 -23.87 -16.32
CA ASP A 698 2.90 -25.33 -16.33
C ASP A 698 2.03 -25.86 -15.19
N ALA A 699 1.25 -26.90 -15.48
CA ALA A 699 0.33 -27.53 -14.53
C ALA A 699 1.03 -28.10 -13.27
N GLU A 700 2.31 -28.47 -13.36
CA GLU A 700 3.11 -28.95 -12.20
C GLU A 700 3.36 -27.85 -11.14
N GLN A 701 3.20 -26.57 -11.51
CA GLN A 701 3.27 -25.45 -10.58
C GLN A 701 1.93 -25.15 -9.89
N TRP A 702 0.84 -25.76 -10.36
CA TRP A 702 -0.44 -25.81 -9.66
C TRP A 702 -0.46 -27.00 -8.70
N LEU A 703 -1.24 -26.91 -7.63
CA LEU A 703 -1.54 -28.11 -6.84
C LEU A 703 -2.27 -29.11 -7.75
N PRO A 704 -1.91 -30.41 -7.71
CA PRO A 704 -2.66 -31.41 -8.48
C PRO A 704 -4.11 -31.33 -8.03
N LEU A 705 -5.00 -31.03 -8.98
CA LEU A 705 -6.43 -31.04 -8.69
C LEU A 705 -6.85 -32.47 -8.38
N PRO A 706 -7.84 -32.68 -7.49
CA PRO A 706 -8.63 -33.89 -7.54
C PRO A 706 -9.15 -34.06 -8.98
N GLU A 707 -8.98 -35.25 -9.57
CA GLU A 707 -9.59 -35.50 -10.87
C GLU A 707 -11.10 -35.22 -10.80
N PRO A 708 -11.71 -34.64 -11.84
CA PRO A 708 -13.14 -34.42 -11.85
C PRO A 708 -13.84 -35.75 -11.56
N ARG A 709 -14.67 -35.74 -10.51
CA ARG A 709 -15.46 -36.90 -10.07
C ARG A 709 -16.18 -37.47 -11.29
N ARG A 710 -15.96 -38.76 -11.58
CA ARG A 710 -16.70 -39.41 -12.67
C ARG A 710 -18.18 -39.51 -12.26
N PRO A 711 -19.14 -39.36 -13.20
CA PRO A 711 -20.57 -39.43 -12.91
C PRO A 711 -21.04 -40.70 -12.17
N ASP A 712 -20.18 -41.71 -12.11
CA ASP A 712 -20.39 -43.06 -11.65
C ASP A 712 -19.74 -43.40 -10.29
N GLU A 713 -19.13 -42.43 -9.58
CA GLU A 713 -18.61 -42.68 -8.23
C GLU A 713 -19.68 -42.52 -7.13
N PRO A 714 -19.86 -43.53 -6.24
CA PRO A 714 -20.86 -43.47 -5.17
C PRO A 714 -20.48 -42.47 -4.07
N GLU A 715 -21.49 -41.85 -3.46
CA GLU A 715 -21.36 -41.00 -2.28
C GLU A 715 -20.94 -41.84 -1.06
N HIS A 716 -19.85 -41.42 -0.39
CA HIS A 716 -19.41 -41.96 0.89
C HIS A 716 -19.46 -40.89 1.96
#